data_AF-A0A7C2EIG6-F1
#
_entry.id   AF-A0A7C2EIG6-F1
#
_cell.length_a   1.000
_cell.length_b   1.000
_cell.length_c   1.000
_cell.angle_alpha   90.00
_cell.angle_beta   90.00
_cell.angle_gamma   90.00
#
_symmetry.space_group_name_H-M   'P 1'
#
loop_
_entity.id
_entity.type
_entity.pdbx_description
1 polymer ?
#
loop_
_entity_poly.entity_id
_entity_poly.type
_entity_poly.pdbx_seq_one_letter_code
_entity_poly.pdbx_strand_id
1 'polypeptide(L)'
;MKLKCRLREIWRVSLAVLACLVLALGLATALPFPGKAAAQEIKTFTILHTNDEHSELIPYGPASDYPTYPTTGGFSRIAHAIGGVKAQKEVAGEPVLTLGAGDFTQGTLYSALEPFLAPELVLLQDMGYDALALGNHEFDLTPDFLASELDVAKGQGVRLPLLCSNIEIPPTEDLFSWLSETDLGGSELKIQRYTIKTLSNGLKVGIFGLLGVEAEVVSNAKPVTFGNTSPLDEEASFLNRVNRAQQMVSLLRAAGCDVVVALSHCGVSEETRLAEMVSGIDVIVGGHSHDLVYPPMVIGNTIYAQAGAYGAYLGVLELQYENGRVSLRNGFAVKIDQNIATDPDVDTTIGQYTTLLDGYFNGVLGQKILDPLAETDLDGDGGFNLYDYPPYQETNLGDLITDAYLDVANSLSAGEPVNMAFEANGVIRSSLPKGGLGRFSFYDLHRTIPLGASATDTSMPGYSMVAFYFRGSEVWEALNSALDLGMNDAFLQTSGARYSCNLEAPEGSKILTLQVESADGVWEEVKKDATLYRVATTFYTASFMSFFGLKPRDASGTQGNLADFIVVKPDTKELRGWEALLEYVRAMPDLDGDGLPNVPSLYRSGQGRIQSPGWYLAEGSTAGGMETWVLVQNPTAEEAKVNIKFQTDKGEVAPQELQGKVIAANTRQSFLVNDYVPDNYNVSTFVETLQGGVVCERAMYGDSRRWAHDSIGVNAPAAEWYLAEGSTAGGMETWVLVQNPSHRDVRVNISFQTDAGRKAPDALQGVTIPAASRRTFFVNDYVPNNYNVSTLVEAVNGGVVCERAMYGDSRRWAHDSIGVTSPSRTWYLAEGCTAGEFETWILVQNPGDNPAEIDMLLQTGEGQAQGPRDIVPARSRRSYNLGDYVTSYDVSTQVTATQEIICERAMYGDSRRWAHDSIGVTSPSRTWYLAEGSTAGGMETFVLVQNPTASDVKVNLKFQTDAGEKAPDKVQGVTIRAQSRETFKVNDYVPDNYNVSTLVETLQGVVVCERAMYGGNRTWAHDSIGYVPYAW
;
A
#
# COMPACT_ATOMS: atom_id res chain seq x y z
N MET A 1 70.65 -30.47 -35.61
CA MET A 1 69.66 -30.07 -36.63
C MET A 1 68.31 -30.01 -35.93
N LYS A 2 67.57 -28.90 -36.09
CA LYS A 2 66.26 -28.60 -35.46
C LYS A 2 66.21 -28.55 -33.91
N LEU A 3 67.01 -27.64 -33.35
CA LEU A 3 66.59 -26.81 -32.20
C LEU A 3 66.94 -25.33 -32.52
N LYS A 4 66.58 -24.91 -33.73
CA LYS A 4 66.82 -23.57 -34.29
C LYS A 4 65.47 -23.06 -34.77
N CYS A 5 64.78 -22.26 -33.94
CA CYS A 5 63.85 -21.20 -34.37
C CYS A 5 63.14 -20.37 -33.27
N ARG A 6 63.42 -20.51 -31.95
CA ARG A 6 62.72 -19.69 -30.93
C ARG A 6 63.59 -19.07 -29.82
N LEU A 7 64.85 -18.72 -30.11
CA LEU A 7 65.76 -18.12 -29.12
C LEU A 7 66.61 -16.94 -29.67
N ARG A 8 66.22 -16.33 -30.80
CA ARG A 8 67.00 -15.26 -31.45
C ARG A 8 66.41 -13.84 -31.42
N GLU A 9 65.23 -13.61 -30.82
CA GLU A 9 64.66 -12.25 -30.68
C GLU A 9 64.73 -11.66 -29.26
N ILE A 10 65.06 -12.45 -28.24
CA ILE A 10 65.11 -11.99 -26.83
C ILE A 10 66.44 -11.29 -26.47
N TRP A 11 67.44 -11.27 -27.38
CA TRP A 11 68.78 -10.71 -27.08
C TRP A 11 69.11 -9.38 -27.79
N ARG A 12 68.17 -8.76 -28.51
CA ARG A 12 68.40 -7.46 -29.18
C ARG A 12 67.71 -6.26 -28.52
N VAL A 13 66.77 -6.48 -27.60
CA VAL A 13 66.05 -5.39 -26.90
C VAL A 13 66.72 -5.01 -25.57
N SER A 14 67.52 -5.90 -24.97
CA SER A 14 68.15 -5.67 -23.65
C SER A 14 69.47 -4.88 -23.68
N LEU A 15 69.97 -4.46 -24.85
CA LEU A 15 71.20 -3.64 -24.97
C LEU A 15 70.97 -2.18 -25.41
N ALA A 16 69.75 -1.82 -25.84
CA ALA A 16 69.38 -0.44 -26.15
C ALA A 16 68.92 0.35 -24.90
N VAL A 17 68.40 -0.34 -23.88
CA VAL A 17 67.91 0.28 -22.64
C VAL A 17 69.05 0.68 -21.68
N LEU A 18 70.23 0.05 -21.78
CA LEU A 18 71.37 0.36 -20.91
C LEU A 18 72.24 1.53 -21.41
N ALA A 19 72.15 1.91 -22.68
CA ALA A 19 72.94 3.01 -23.26
C ALA A 19 72.31 4.40 -23.05
N CYS A 20 71.00 4.48 -22.81
CA CYS A 20 70.33 5.75 -22.48
C CYS A 20 70.46 6.14 -20.99
N LEU A 21 70.86 5.20 -20.12
CA LEU A 21 70.98 5.41 -18.67
C LEU A 21 72.34 6.00 -18.22
N VAL A 22 73.32 6.13 -19.12
CA VAL A 22 74.66 6.64 -18.77
C VAL A 22 74.93 8.07 -19.29
N LEU A 23 74.07 8.62 -20.15
CA LEU A 23 74.22 10.01 -20.65
C LEU A 23 73.37 11.06 -19.89
N ALA A 24 72.53 10.65 -18.95
CA ALA A 24 71.69 11.58 -18.17
C ALA A 24 72.26 11.97 -16.79
N LEU A 25 73.45 11.46 -16.42
CA LEU A 25 74.05 11.63 -15.08
C LEU A 25 75.20 12.65 -15.00
N GLY A 26 75.28 13.60 -15.94
CA GLY A 26 76.43 14.51 -16.06
C GLY A 26 76.09 15.95 -16.42
N LEU A 27 75.13 16.60 -15.74
CA LEU A 27 75.01 18.06 -15.72
C LEU A 27 74.33 18.52 -14.43
N ALA A 28 75.15 18.72 -13.40
CA ALA A 28 74.81 19.51 -12.23
C ALA A 28 75.63 20.80 -12.29
N THR A 29 74.96 21.96 -12.38
CA THR A 29 75.25 23.20 -11.62
C THR A 29 74.39 24.37 -12.14
N ALA A 30 73.19 24.51 -11.56
CA ALA A 30 72.49 25.78 -11.28
C ALA A 30 71.10 25.42 -10.72
N LEU A 31 71.02 25.12 -9.42
CA LEU A 31 69.73 24.97 -8.74
C LEU A 31 69.25 26.38 -8.35
N PRO A 32 68.10 26.86 -8.86
CA PRO A 32 67.32 27.82 -8.11
C PRO A 32 66.82 27.11 -6.85
N PHE A 33 66.91 27.78 -5.70
CA PHE A 33 66.25 27.32 -4.48
C PHE A 33 64.80 26.91 -4.79
N PRO A 34 64.29 25.77 -4.30
CA PRO A 34 62.86 25.52 -4.36
C PRO A 34 62.20 26.63 -3.54
N GLY A 35 61.54 27.56 -4.22
CA GLY A 35 60.54 28.39 -3.57
C GLY A 35 59.60 27.44 -2.85
N LYS A 36 59.23 27.79 -1.60
CA LYS A 36 58.13 27.10 -0.89
C LYS A 36 57.01 26.87 -1.91
N ALA A 37 56.69 25.62 -2.21
CA ALA A 37 55.42 25.32 -2.85
C ALA A 37 54.38 25.98 -1.94
N ALA A 38 53.68 26.99 -2.45
CA ALA A 38 52.57 27.57 -1.72
C ALA A 38 51.64 26.40 -1.41
N ALA A 39 51.37 26.15 -0.12
CA ALA A 39 50.33 25.21 0.25
C ALA A 39 49.07 25.65 -0.50
N GLN A 40 48.55 24.78 -1.36
CA GLN A 40 47.41 25.09 -2.20
C GLN A 40 46.22 25.34 -1.25
N GLU A 41 45.53 26.45 -1.45
CA GLU A 41 44.50 26.91 -0.53
C GLU A 41 43.28 25.98 -0.60
N ILE A 42 43.03 25.24 0.48
CA ILE A 42 41.80 24.46 0.65
C ILE A 42 40.66 25.45 0.89
N LYS A 43 39.65 25.44 0.03
CA LYS A 43 38.46 26.29 0.17
C LYS A 43 37.27 25.46 0.59
N THR A 44 36.63 25.81 1.70
CA THR A 44 35.41 25.14 2.17
C THR A 44 34.18 25.93 1.78
N PHE A 45 33.07 25.22 1.57
CA PHE A 45 31.74 25.79 1.33
C PHE A 45 30.67 24.77 1.71
N THR A 46 29.45 25.23 1.97
CA THR A 46 28.31 24.37 2.29
C THR A 46 27.20 24.58 1.25
N ILE A 47 26.54 23.50 0.83
CA ILE A 47 25.28 23.55 0.09
C ILE A 47 24.17 23.06 1.02
N LEU A 48 23.15 23.89 1.22
CA LEU A 48 21.87 23.52 1.79
C LEU A 48 20.90 23.23 0.66
N HIS A 49 20.05 22.22 0.81
CA HIS A 49 19.07 21.95 -0.23
C HIS A 49 17.78 21.30 0.24
N THR A 50 16.75 21.51 -0.57
CA THR A 50 15.43 20.90 -0.49
C THR A 50 14.96 20.57 -1.91
N ASN A 51 13.90 19.77 -1.99
CA ASN A 51 13.26 19.36 -3.23
C ASN A 51 11.82 18.91 -2.91
N ASP A 52 10.92 18.98 -3.89
CA ASP A 52 9.57 18.45 -3.82
C ASP A 52 8.77 18.99 -2.63
N GLU A 53 8.81 20.32 -2.42
CA GLU A 53 8.11 20.97 -1.32
C GLU A 53 6.58 20.90 -1.47
N HIS A 54 6.05 20.80 -2.70
CA HIS A 54 4.63 20.58 -2.98
C HIS A 54 3.66 21.50 -2.23
N SER A 55 3.98 22.80 -2.15
CA SER A 55 3.20 23.80 -1.40
C SER A 55 2.96 23.46 0.08
N GLU A 56 3.83 22.70 0.74
CA GLU A 56 3.76 22.35 2.17
C GLU A 56 4.23 23.50 3.07
N LEU A 57 3.57 24.64 2.94
CA LEU A 57 3.93 25.88 3.64
C LEU A 57 3.78 25.73 5.16
N ILE A 58 2.75 25.01 5.62
CA ILE A 58 2.56 24.68 7.04
C ILE A 58 2.95 23.22 7.32
N PRO A 59 3.29 22.87 8.57
CA PRO A 59 3.55 21.48 8.93
C PRO A 59 2.35 20.56 8.72
N TYR A 60 2.59 19.32 8.33
CA TYR A 60 1.58 18.28 8.17
C TYR A 60 1.69 17.19 9.24
N GLY A 61 0.58 16.48 9.45
CA GLY A 61 0.53 15.31 10.32
C GLY A 61 -0.28 15.44 11.62
N PRO A 62 -1.62 15.57 11.57
CA PRO A 62 -2.44 16.51 10.81
C PRO A 62 -2.04 17.97 11.02
N ALA A 63 -2.41 18.87 10.11
CA ALA A 63 -2.10 20.30 10.23
C ALA A 63 -2.82 20.96 11.42
N SER A 64 -4.03 20.49 11.73
CA SER A 64 -4.84 20.97 12.87
C SER A 64 -4.21 20.70 14.25
N ASP A 65 -3.25 19.78 14.30
CA ASP A 65 -2.54 19.36 15.50
C ASP A 65 -1.35 20.28 15.85
N TYR A 66 -0.93 21.13 14.91
CA TYR A 66 0.15 22.09 15.10
C TYR A 66 -0.27 23.26 16.04
N PRO A 67 0.58 23.71 16.98
CA PRO A 67 1.93 23.24 17.33
C PRO A 67 1.95 22.22 18.48
N THR A 68 0.79 21.69 18.87
CA THR A 68 0.62 20.92 20.12
C THR A 68 1.12 19.49 20.00
N TYR A 69 0.88 18.84 18.86
CA TYR A 69 1.26 17.46 18.60
C TYR A 69 2.39 17.38 17.54
N PRO A 70 3.08 16.23 17.43
CA PRO A 70 4.16 16.05 16.47
C PRO A 70 3.70 16.27 15.02
N THR A 71 4.30 17.23 14.33
CA THR A 71 4.07 17.51 12.91
C THR A 71 5.40 17.63 12.16
N THR A 72 5.40 17.33 10.87
CA THR A 72 6.58 17.33 10.00
C THR A 72 6.50 18.46 8.97
N GLY A 73 7.64 18.99 8.54
CA GLY A 73 7.72 20.00 7.48
C GLY A 73 7.33 21.42 7.93
N GLY A 74 6.99 22.26 6.94
CA GLY A 74 6.61 23.66 7.10
C GLY A 74 7.74 24.64 6.78
N PHE A 75 7.48 25.61 5.90
CA PHE A 75 8.46 26.56 5.38
C PHE A 75 9.08 27.42 6.47
N SER A 76 8.30 27.82 7.48
CA SER A 76 8.83 28.61 8.59
C SER A 76 9.90 27.87 9.40
N ARG A 77 9.77 26.55 9.58
CA ARG A 77 10.81 25.74 10.26
C ARG A 77 12.04 25.54 9.37
N ILE A 78 11.84 25.35 8.07
CA ILE A 78 12.93 25.26 7.09
C ILE A 78 13.73 26.58 7.10
N ALA A 79 13.05 27.72 7.07
CA ALA A 79 13.64 29.05 7.13
C ALA A 79 14.52 29.21 8.38
N HIS A 80 14.01 28.82 9.55
CA HIS A 80 14.75 28.84 10.80
C HIS A 80 16.00 27.94 10.75
N ALA A 81 15.86 26.72 10.23
CA ALA A 81 16.97 25.79 10.09
C ALA A 81 18.05 26.33 9.13
N ILE A 82 17.66 26.90 7.98
CA ILE A 82 18.57 27.57 7.05
C ILE A 82 19.32 28.70 7.75
N GLY A 83 18.60 29.59 8.47
CA GLY A 83 19.18 30.69 9.21
C GLY A 83 20.18 30.22 10.27
N GLY A 84 19.85 29.16 11.00
CA GLY A 84 20.73 28.55 12.00
C GLY A 84 22.04 28.01 11.41
N VAL A 85 21.95 27.28 10.29
CA VAL A 85 23.15 26.76 9.61
C VAL A 85 23.98 27.90 9.01
N LYS A 86 23.34 28.87 8.35
CA LYS A 86 24.04 30.05 7.79
C LYS A 86 24.80 30.82 8.89
N ALA A 87 24.18 31.08 10.03
CA ALA A 87 24.82 31.75 11.17
C ALA A 87 26.01 30.94 11.72
N GLN A 88 25.87 29.61 11.82
CA GLN A 88 26.97 28.73 12.26
C GLN A 88 28.16 28.77 11.29
N LYS A 89 27.90 28.74 9.97
CA LYS A 89 28.94 28.74 8.94
C LYS A 89 29.59 30.12 8.76
N GLU A 90 28.85 31.19 8.95
CA GLU A 90 29.37 32.56 8.96
C GLU A 90 30.46 32.73 10.04
N VAL A 91 30.25 32.21 11.25
CA VAL A 91 31.26 32.21 12.33
C VAL A 91 32.54 31.46 11.93
N ALA A 92 32.42 30.43 11.08
CA ALA A 92 33.54 29.67 10.54
C ALA A 92 34.19 30.32 9.29
N GLY A 93 33.65 31.45 8.80
CA GLY A 93 34.09 32.09 7.55
C GLY A 93 33.81 31.25 6.30
N GLU A 94 32.82 30.36 6.37
CA GLU A 94 32.49 29.43 5.30
C GLU A 94 31.23 29.89 4.52
N PRO A 95 31.31 30.12 3.20
CA PRO A 95 30.14 30.48 2.40
C PRO A 95 29.13 29.34 2.30
N VAL A 96 27.85 29.71 2.26
CA VAL A 96 26.71 28.79 2.15
C VAL A 96 25.90 29.14 0.91
N LEU A 97 25.50 28.13 0.14
CA LEU A 97 24.47 28.24 -0.91
C LEU A 97 23.22 27.48 -0.46
N THR A 98 22.03 28.01 -0.73
CA THR A 98 20.76 27.31 -0.52
C THR A 98 20.08 27.07 -1.86
N LEU A 99 19.79 25.81 -2.21
CA LEU A 99 19.30 25.42 -3.54
C LEU A 99 18.02 24.58 -3.43
N GLY A 100 17.11 24.72 -4.40
CA GLY A 100 15.89 23.90 -4.50
C GLY A 100 15.86 23.10 -5.80
N ALA A 101 15.51 21.82 -5.75
CA ALA A 101 15.55 20.94 -6.93
C ALA A 101 14.22 20.83 -7.72
N GLY A 102 13.25 21.72 -7.51
CA GLY A 102 11.97 21.74 -8.25
C GLY A 102 10.81 21.06 -7.51
N ASP A 103 9.62 21.14 -8.10
CA ASP A 103 8.33 20.74 -7.49
C ASP A 103 8.04 21.46 -6.18
N PHE A 104 8.21 22.78 -6.20
CA PHE A 104 7.85 23.63 -5.07
C PHE A 104 6.36 23.99 -5.06
N THR A 105 5.69 23.97 -6.21
CA THR A 105 4.24 24.18 -6.37
C THR A 105 3.45 22.87 -6.29
N GLN A 106 2.12 23.00 -6.23
CA GLN A 106 1.12 21.91 -6.23
C GLN A 106 1.26 20.88 -5.10
N GLY A 107 0.20 20.66 -4.34
CA GLY A 107 0.15 19.60 -3.32
C GLY A 107 -0.68 19.95 -2.09
N THR A 108 -1.00 21.23 -1.88
CA THR A 108 -1.88 21.67 -0.80
C THR A 108 -2.81 22.80 -1.26
N LEU A 109 -3.66 23.29 -0.35
CA LEU A 109 -4.54 24.43 -0.64
C LEU A 109 -3.78 25.73 -0.97
N TYR A 110 -2.51 25.86 -0.58
CA TYR A 110 -1.73 27.07 -0.87
C TYR A 110 -1.52 27.30 -2.37
N SER A 111 -1.54 26.22 -3.16
CA SER A 111 -1.48 26.29 -4.62
C SER A 111 -2.64 27.09 -5.23
N ALA A 112 -3.78 27.19 -4.54
CA ALA A 112 -4.90 28.04 -4.97
C ALA A 112 -4.55 29.55 -5.01
N LEU A 113 -3.47 29.97 -4.35
CA LEU A 113 -2.99 31.35 -4.32
C LEU A 113 -1.91 31.64 -5.36
N GLU A 114 -1.32 30.62 -5.99
CA GLU A 114 -0.32 30.76 -7.08
C GLU A 114 -0.74 31.79 -8.14
N PRO A 115 -1.99 31.80 -8.67
CA PRO A 115 -2.38 32.76 -9.71
C PRO A 115 -2.42 34.22 -9.26
N PHE A 116 -2.38 34.48 -7.95
CA PHE A 116 -2.61 35.82 -7.38
C PHE A 116 -1.42 36.35 -6.60
N LEU A 117 -0.61 35.46 -6.01
CA LEU A 117 0.45 35.83 -5.07
C LEU A 117 1.78 35.10 -5.30
N ALA A 118 1.79 33.98 -6.03
CA ALA A 118 2.97 33.11 -6.17
C ALA A 118 3.68 32.85 -4.81
N PRO A 119 2.96 32.34 -3.80
CA PRO A 119 3.43 32.34 -2.41
C PRO A 119 4.72 31.54 -2.21
N GLU A 120 4.90 30.43 -2.94
CA GLU A 120 6.08 29.57 -2.89
C GLU A 120 7.34 30.37 -3.29
N LEU A 121 7.31 31.03 -4.46
CA LEU A 121 8.44 31.80 -4.98
C LEU A 121 8.79 33.00 -4.09
N VAL A 122 7.79 33.64 -3.50
CA VAL A 122 8.00 34.74 -2.53
C VAL A 122 8.70 34.21 -1.28
N LEU A 123 8.16 33.13 -0.69
CA LEU A 123 8.71 32.56 0.54
C LEU A 123 10.11 31.97 0.32
N LEU A 124 10.36 31.23 -0.76
CA LEU A 124 11.68 30.69 -1.08
C LEU A 124 12.72 31.80 -1.25
N GLN A 125 12.33 32.96 -1.79
CA GLN A 125 13.22 34.11 -1.84
C GLN A 125 13.54 34.66 -0.44
N ASP A 126 12.51 34.82 0.39
CA ASP A 126 12.66 35.36 1.75
C ASP A 126 13.45 34.42 2.67
N MET A 127 13.34 33.10 2.44
CA MET A 127 14.15 32.05 3.07
C MET A 127 15.62 32.06 2.61
N GLY A 128 15.94 32.83 1.58
CA GLY A 128 17.29 33.06 1.08
C GLY A 128 17.82 31.94 0.19
N TYR A 129 16.99 31.39 -0.69
CA TYR A 129 17.44 30.51 -1.77
C TYR A 129 18.27 31.27 -2.80
N ASP A 130 19.26 30.60 -3.38
CA ASP A 130 20.19 31.15 -4.37
C ASP A 130 19.81 30.81 -5.81
N ALA A 131 19.17 29.67 -6.02
CA ALA A 131 18.61 29.18 -7.28
C ALA A 131 17.62 28.03 -7.03
N LEU A 132 16.67 27.87 -7.95
CA LEU A 132 15.69 26.77 -7.98
C LEU A 132 15.74 26.09 -9.35
N ALA A 133 15.56 24.78 -9.43
CA ALA A 133 15.20 24.10 -10.67
C ALA A 133 13.67 24.14 -10.88
N LEU A 134 13.24 23.91 -12.13
CA LEU A 134 11.85 23.55 -12.43
C LEU A 134 11.72 22.01 -12.40
N GLY A 135 10.68 21.54 -11.73
CA GLY A 135 10.15 20.18 -11.79
C GLY A 135 8.93 20.09 -12.70
N ASN A 136 8.26 18.94 -12.69
CA ASN A 136 7.10 18.69 -13.54
C ASN A 136 5.83 19.40 -13.05
N HIS A 137 5.67 19.56 -11.74
CA HIS A 137 4.46 20.12 -11.15
C HIS A 137 4.33 21.64 -11.35
N GLU A 138 5.43 22.34 -11.64
CA GLU A 138 5.38 23.74 -12.11
C GLU A 138 4.61 23.90 -13.45
N PHE A 139 4.27 22.81 -14.14
CA PHE A 139 3.51 22.82 -15.38
C PHE A 139 2.11 22.20 -15.28
N ASP A 140 1.66 21.77 -14.09
CA ASP A 140 0.35 21.12 -13.92
C ASP A 140 -0.81 21.98 -14.44
N LEU A 141 -0.73 23.28 -14.16
CA LEU A 141 -1.70 24.29 -14.59
C LEU A 141 -1.42 24.85 -15.99
N THR A 142 -0.55 24.22 -16.78
CA THR A 142 -0.10 24.56 -18.14
C THR A 142 1.02 25.62 -18.22
N PRO A 143 1.78 25.67 -19.34
CA PRO A 143 2.83 26.69 -19.56
C PRO A 143 2.35 28.15 -19.49
N ASP A 144 1.13 28.44 -19.94
CA ASP A 144 0.57 29.80 -19.92
C ASP A 144 0.27 30.26 -18.49
N PHE A 145 -0.13 29.32 -17.64
CA PHE A 145 -0.32 29.61 -16.23
C PHE A 145 1.01 29.88 -15.53
N LEU A 146 2.04 29.05 -15.77
CA LEU A 146 3.38 29.30 -15.25
C LEU A 146 3.89 30.70 -15.67
N ALA A 147 3.66 31.10 -16.92
CA ALA A 147 4.03 32.44 -17.39
C ALA A 147 3.30 33.56 -16.60
N SER A 148 2.05 33.33 -16.22
CA SER A 148 1.24 34.25 -15.41
C SER A 148 1.71 34.30 -13.96
N GLU A 149 2.01 33.15 -13.36
CA GLU A 149 2.58 33.04 -12.01
C GLU A 149 3.91 33.78 -11.91
N LEU A 150 4.79 33.62 -12.90
CA LEU A 150 6.07 34.33 -12.95
C LEU A 150 5.89 35.84 -13.05
N ASP A 151 4.86 36.34 -13.75
CA ASP A 151 4.55 37.77 -13.80
C ASP A 151 4.13 38.29 -12.42
N VAL A 152 3.26 37.54 -11.74
CA VAL A 152 2.84 37.83 -10.36
C VAL A 152 4.04 37.84 -9.42
N ALA A 153 4.87 36.78 -9.42
CA ALA A 153 6.06 36.68 -8.58
C ALA A 153 7.04 37.84 -8.84
N LYS A 154 7.27 38.18 -10.12
CA LYS A 154 8.10 39.34 -10.49
C LYS A 154 7.53 40.65 -9.93
N GLY A 155 6.21 40.81 -9.96
CA GLY A 155 5.46 41.92 -9.37
C GLY A 155 5.59 42.00 -7.85
N GLN A 156 5.67 40.86 -7.16
CA GLN A 156 5.97 40.75 -5.73
C GLN A 156 7.45 41.02 -5.40
N GLY A 157 8.29 41.24 -6.42
CA GLY A 157 9.71 41.53 -6.22
C GLY A 157 10.61 40.30 -6.23
N VAL A 158 10.12 39.14 -6.66
CA VAL A 158 10.95 37.93 -6.82
C VAL A 158 11.97 38.11 -7.94
N ARG A 159 13.22 37.71 -7.69
CA ARG A 159 14.38 37.78 -8.59
C ARG A 159 15.23 36.51 -8.57
N LEU A 160 14.72 35.43 -7.96
CA LEU A 160 15.40 34.13 -7.90
C LEU A 160 15.68 33.57 -9.30
N PRO A 161 16.88 33.04 -9.56
CA PRO A 161 17.14 32.27 -10.77
C PRO A 161 16.33 30.96 -10.78
N LEU A 162 15.43 30.80 -11.75
CA LEU A 162 14.78 29.52 -12.05
C LEU A 162 15.57 28.81 -13.15
N LEU A 163 15.89 27.53 -12.99
CA LEU A 163 16.83 26.81 -13.84
C LEU A 163 16.17 25.61 -14.53
N CYS A 164 16.25 25.58 -15.86
CA CYS A 164 15.89 24.40 -16.65
C CYS A 164 16.70 24.40 -17.95
N SER A 165 17.76 23.59 -18.02
CA SER A 165 18.72 23.65 -19.13
C SER A 165 18.26 22.90 -20.38
N ASN A 166 17.35 21.93 -20.24
CA ASN A 166 16.80 21.13 -21.33
C ASN A 166 15.41 21.57 -21.83
N ILE A 167 14.82 22.64 -21.28
CA ILE A 167 13.52 23.14 -21.72
C ILE A 167 13.58 23.69 -23.15
N GLU A 168 12.63 23.32 -23.99
CA GLU A 168 12.47 23.88 -25.34
C GLU A 168 11.03 24.40 -25.47
N ILE A 169 10.92 25.73 -25.60
CA ILE A 169 9.64 26.44 -25.63
C ILE A 169 9.39 26.94 -27.05
N PRO A 170 8.26 26.59 -27.69
CA PRO A 170 7.90 27.16 -28.99
C PRO A 170 7.77 28.69 -28.92
N PRO A 171 8.24 29.45 -29.92
CA PRO A 171 8.11 30.92 -29.93
C PRO A 171 6.68 31.45 -29.95
N THR A 172 5.68 30.56 -30.10
CA THR A 172 4.25 30.87 -30.05
C THR A 172 3.68 30.92 -28.64
N GLU A 173 4.36 30.31 -27.66
CA GLU A 173 3.89 30.26 -26.27
C GLU A 173 4.32 31.52 -25.51
N ASP A 174 3.46 32.02 -24.61
CA ASP A 174 3.76 33.22 -23.82
C ASP A 174 4.97 33.00 -22.87
N LEU A 175 5.14 31.75 -22.42
CA LEU A 175 6.28 31.32 -21.62
C LEU A 175 7.63 31.54 -22.33
N PHE A 176 7.67 31.61 -23.67
CA PHE A 176 8.92 31.84 -24.42
C PHE A 176 9.61 33.14 -24.00
N SER A 177 8.83 34.17 -23.67
CA SER A 177 9.35 35.46 -23.22
C SER A 177 10.08 35.40 -21.87
N TRP A 178 9.88 34.32 -21.11
CA TRP A 178 10.49 34.06 -19.80
C TRP A 178 11.82 33.31 -19.89
N LEU A 179 12.17 32.76 -21.05
CA LEU A 179 13.43 32.05 -21.26
C LEU A 179 14.61 33.02 -21.47
N SER A 180 15.71 32.75 -20.78
CA SER A 180 16.99 33.44 -20.93
C SER A 180 18.13 32.44 -21.19
N GLU A 181 18.85 32.66 -22.28
CA GLU A 181 20.02 31.84 -22.66
C GLU A 181 21.31 32.27 -21.94
N THR A 182 21.25 33.35 -21.14
CA THR A 182 22.38 33.90 -20.37
C THR A 182 22.04 34.05 -18.90
N ASP A 183 23.06 33.95 -18.04
CA ASP A 183 22.96 34.27 -16.63
C ASP A 183 22.73 35.78 -16.40
N LEU A 184 21.66 36.11 -15.67
CA LEU A 184 21.27 37.47 -15.31
C LEU A 184 21.76 37.87 -13.91
N GLY A 185 22.45 36.98 -13.18
CA GLY A 185 23.02 37.28 -11.86
C GLY A 185 21.98 37.72 -10.82
N GLY A 186 20.72 37.29 -10.97
CA GLY A 186 19.62 37.69 -10.08
C GLY A 186 19.11 39.12 -10.27
N SER A 187 19.38 39.77 -11.41
CA SER A 187 18.82 41.10 -11.68
C SER A 187 17.33 41.09 -12.05
N GLU A 188 16.84 39.96 -12.55
CA GLU A 188 15.46 39.74 -13.01
C GLU A 188 15.07 38.26 -12.86
N LEU A 189 13.80 38.00 -12.56
CA LEU A 189 13.22 36.66 -12.59
C LEU A 189 13.04 36.19 -14.04
N LYS A 190 13.74 35.12 -14.41
CA LYS A 190 13.65 34.41 -15.70
C LYS A 190 13.96 32.94 -15.52
N ILE A 191 13.42 32.11 -16.41
CA ILE A 191 13.85 30.72 -16.61
C ILE A 191 15.18 30.77 -17.36
N GLN A 192 16.24 30.23 -16.76
CA GLN A 192 17.60 30.29 -17.26
C GLN A 192 18.16 28.89 -17.47
N ARG A 193 19.11 28.75 -18.40
CA ARG A 193 19.83 27.48 -18.59
C ARG A 193 20.76 27.17 -17.41
N TYR A 194 21.39 28.21 -16.86
CA TYR A 194 22.35 28.14 -15.78
C TYR A 194 22.47 29.50 -15.06
N THR A 195 23.09 29.51 -13.88
CA THR A 195 23.56 30.72 -13.19
C THR A 195 24.95 30.48 -12.57
N ILE A 196 25.75 31.54 -12.40
CA ILE A 196 27.09 31.47 -11.81
C ILE A 196 27.13 32.31 -10.53
N LYS A 197 27.41 31.67 -9.40
CA LYS A 197 27.59 32.33 -8.10
C LYS A 197 29.07 32.39 -7.73
N THR A 198 29.56 33.59 -7.41
CA THR A 198 30.91 33.76 -6.85
C THR A 198 30.79 33.86 -5.32
N LEU A 199 31.36 32.88 -4.62
CA LEU A 199 31.33 32.81 -3.16
C LEU A 199 32.30 33.81 -2.52
N SER A 200 32.12 34.11 -1.23
CA SER A 200 32.95 35.05 -0.48
C SER A 200 34.43 34.64 -0.40
N ASN A 201 34.74 33.35 -0.53
CA ASN A 201 36.10 32.80 -0.62
C ASN A 201 36.66 32.77 -2.06
N GLY A 202 35.93 33.36 -3.02
CA GLY A 202 36.32 33.48 -4.43
C GLY A 202 36.10 32.24 -5.29
N LEU A 203 35.49 31.17 -4.78
CA LEU A 203 35.06 30.03 -5.62
C LEU A 203 33.94 30.48 -6.57
N LYS A 204 34.03 30.06 -7.84
CA LYS A 204 32.93 30.20 -8.81
C LYS A 204 32.16 28.90 -8.93
N VAL A 205 30.89 28.92 -8.55
CA VAL A 205 29.97 27.78 -8.63
C VAL A 205 29.02 28.02 -9.80
N GLY A 206 29.10 27.15 -10.81
CA GLY A 206 28.14 27.10 -11.91
C GLY A 206 27.02 26.13 -11.59
N ILE A 207 25.77 26.55 -11.75
CA ILE A 207 24.58 25.78 -11.38
C ILE A 207 23.67 25.70 -12.60
N PHE A 208 23.19 24.51 -12.97
CA PHE A 208 22.24 24.31 -14.06
C PHE A 208 21.11 23.36 -13.64
N GLY A 209 19.94 23.50 -14.26
CA GLY A 209 18.74 22.70 -13.96
C GLY A 209 18.49 21.60 -15.01
N LEU A 210 17.88 20.48 -14.65
CA LEU A 210 17.43 19.43 -15.58
C LEU A 210 16.10 18.82 -15.16
N LEU A 211 15.25 18.50 -16.13
CA LEU A 211 14.00 17.74 -15.94
C LEU A 211 14.09 16.34 -16.60
N GLY A 212 13.66 15.31 -15.88
CA GLY A 212 13.79 13.89 -16.24
C GLY A 212 12.92 13.43 -17.40
N VAL A 213 13.10 12.17 -17.82
CA VAL A 213 12.24 11.53 -18.83
C VAL A 213 10.86 11.25 -18.24
N GLU A 214 10.82 10.61 -17.07
CA GLU A 214 9.58 10.27 -16.37
C GLU A 214 8.81 11.53 -15.97
N ALA A 215 9.49 12.51 -15.36
CA ALA A 215 8.93 13.81 -15.02
C ALA A 215 8.27 14.49 -16.23
N GLU A 216 8.89 14.46 -17.42
CA GLU A 216 8.27 15.01 -18.64
C GLU A 216 7.02 14.24 -19.07
N VAL A 217 6.96 12.92 -18.86
CA VAL A 217 5.80 12.09 -19.23
C VAL A 217 4.57 12.42 -18.38
N VAL A 218 4.75 12.67 -17.09
CA VAL A 218 3.65 12.95 -16.15
C VAL A 218 3.29 14.42 -16.05
N SER A 219 3.99 15.30 -16.78
CA SER A 219 3.78 16.74 -16.78
C SER A 219 2.73 17.20 -17.81
N ASN A 220 1.95 18.23 -17.47
CA ASN A 220 1.04 18.92 -18.39
C ASN A 220 1.73 20.07 -19.17
N ALA A 221 2.99 19.88 -19.55
CA ALA A 221 3.83 20.93 -20.14
C ALA A 221 3.60 21.18 -21.64
N LYS A 222 2.81 20.36 -22.36
CA LYS A 222 2.67 20.53 -23.82
C LYS A 222 2.13 21.92 -24.18
N PRO A 223 2.68 22.59 -25.21
CA PRO A 223 3.62 22.08 -26.22
C PRO A 223 5.12 22.26 -25.87
N VAL A 224 5.47 22.64 -24.64
CA VAL A 224 6.86 22.65 -24.15
C VAL A 224 7.40 21.23 -24.07
N THR A 225 8.69 21.05 -24.37
CA THR A 225 9.37 19.75 -24.33
C THR A 225 10.71 19.83 -23.61
N PHE A 226 11.22 18.69 -23.14
CA PHE A 226 12.46 18.61 -22.35
C PHE A 226 13.48 17.61 -22.93
N GLY A 227 13.19 17.08 -24.12
CA GLY A 227 14.08 16.20 -24.86
C GLY A 227 13.52 14.80 -25.13
N ASN A 228 12.26 14.52 -24.79
CA ASN A 228 11.63 13.26 -25.16
C ASN A 228 11.45 13.14 -26.68
N THR A 229 11.86 12.01 -27.24
CA THR A 229 11.69 11.70 -28.68
C THR A 229 10.40 10.93 -28.95
N SER A 230 10.00 10.09 -27.99
CA SER A 230 8.77 9.29 -27.96
C SER A 230 8.50 8.88 -26.50
N PRO A 231 7.23 8.79 -26.06
CA PRO A 231 6.91 8.24 -24.74
C PRO A 231 7.40 6.80 -24.53
N LEU A 232 7.66 6.06 -25.61
CA LEU A 232 8.07 4.65 -25.59
C LEU A 232 9.58 4.44 -25.84
N ASP A 233 10.37 5.50 -26.03
CA ASP A 233 11.82 5.42 -26.27
C ASP A 233 12.60 6.14 -25.15
N GLU A 234 12.56 5.53 -23.97
CA GLU A 234 13.16 6.07 -22.75
C GLU A 234 14.67 6.26 -22.88
N GLU A 235 15.38 5.32 -23.52
CA GLU A 235 16.84 5.37 -23.62
C GLU A 235 17.31 6.53 -24.49
N ALA A 236 16.70 6.74 -25.65
CA ALA A 236 17.03 7.90 -26.50
C ALA A 236 16.68 9.23 -25.79
N SER A 237 15.54 9.26 -25.10
CA SER A 237 15.08 10.42 -24.33
C SER A 237 16.02 10.74 -23.17
N PHE A 238 16.55 9.72 -22.48
CA PHE A 238 17.54 9.86 -21.42
C PHE A 238 18.90 10.35 -21.95
N LEU A 239 19.37 9.79 -23.07
CA LEU A 239 20.62 10.24 -23.71
C LEU A 239 20.57 11.72 -24.12
N ASN A 240 19.40 12.28 -24.41
CA ASN A 240 19.25 13.72 -24.65
C ASN A 240 19.54 14.55 -23.38
N ARG A 241 19.13 14.08 -22.18
CA ARG A 241 19.49 14.72 -20.90
C ARG A 241 21.00 14.64 -20.66
N VAL A 242 21.62 13.48 -20.87
CA VAL A 242 23.06 13.29 -20.75
C VAL A 242 23.83 14.27 -21.65
N ASN A 243 23.40 14.38 -22.92
CA ASN A 243 24.01 15.31 -23.87
C ASN A 243 23.86 16.77 -23.43
N ARG A 244 22.68 17.17 -22.94
CA ARG A 244 22.44 18.53 -22.46
C ARG A 244 23.28 18.84 -21.21
N ALA A 245 23.34 17.92 -20.25
CA ALA A 245 24.17 18.03 -19.06
C ALA A 245 25.65 18.23 -19.42
N GLN A 246 26.17 17.42 -20.36
CA GLN A 246 27.56 17.52 -20.80
C GLN A 246 27.87 18.87 -21.49
N GLN A 247 26.91 19.44 -22.23
CA GLN A 247 27.01 20.77 -22.80
C GLN A 247 27.09 21.85 -21.71
N MET A 248 26.24 21.77 -20.68
CA MET A 248 26.24 22.72 -19.55
C MET A 248 27.54 22.65 -18.75
N VAL A 249 28.04 21.44 -18.46
CA VAL A 249 29.36 21.25 -17.84
C VAL A 249 30.44 21.93 -18.67
N SER A 250 30.47 21.68 -19.98
CA SER A 250 31.47 22.26 -20.89
C SER A 250 31.42 23.80 -20.89
N LEU A 251 30.22 24.37 -20.93
CA LEU A 251 29.99 25.81 -20.89
C LEU A 251 30.47 26.42 -19.57
N LEU A 252 30.05 25.86 -18.43
CA LEU A 252 30.37 26.39 -17.11
C LEU A 252 31.87 26.29 -16.79
N ARG A 253 32.53 25.20 -17.20
CA ARG A 253 33.98 25.07 -17.09
C ARG A 253 34.71 26.07 -17.99
N ALA A 254 34.24 26.30 -19.21
CA ALA A 254 34.80 27.33 -20.09
C ALA A 254 34.60 28.77 -19.53
N ALA A 255 33.52 29.00 -18.79
CA ALA A 255 33.27 30.24 -18.04
C ALA A 255 34.15 30.39 -16.77
N GLY A 256 34.97 29.38 -16.45
CA GLY A 256 35.89 29.38 -15.33
C GLY A 256 35.24 29.01 -13.99
N CYS A 257 34.17 28.21 -13.99
CA CYS A 257 33.59 27.68 -12.75
C CYS A 257 34.49 26.61 -12.14
N ASP A 258 34.83 26.79 -10.86
CA ASP A 258 35.57 25.84 -10.03
C ASP A 258 34.71 24.64 -9.64
N VAL A 259 33.41 24.87 -9.43
CA VAL A 259 32.43 23.86 -9.04
C VAL A 259 31.27 23.87 -10.03
N VAL A 260 30.78 22.69 -10.45
CA VAL A 260 29.58 22.53 -11.27
C VAL A 260 28.54 21.70 -10.52
N VAL A 261 27.38 22.30 -10.28
CA VAL A 261 26.23 21.70 -9.60
C VAL A 261 25.10 21.50 -10.61
N ALA A 262 24.53 20.30 -10.62
CA ALA A 262 23.26 20.02 -11.30
C ALA A 262 22.13 20.03 -10.26
N LEU A 263 21.16 20.90 -10.44
CA LEU A 263 19.85 20.79 -9.80
C LEU A 263 18.99 19.92 -10.70
N SER A 264 18.81 18.67 -10.32
CA SER A 264 18.19 17.64 -11.14
C SER A 264 16.83 17.31 -10.58
N HIS A 265 15.82 17.32 -11.46
CA HIS A 265 14.47 16.85 -11.19
C HIS A 265 14.18 15.64 -12.08
N CYS A 266 14.99 14.59 -11.91
CA CYS A 266 14.93 13.38 -12.75
C CYS A 266 14.68 12.09 -11.96
N GLY A 267 14.83 12.11 -10.64
CA GLY A 267 14.69 10.94 -9.79
C GLY A 267 15.94 10.08 -9.68
N VAL A 268 16.04 9.32 -8.58
CA VAL A 268 17.24 8.52 -8.22
C VAL A 268 17.76 7.65 -9.36
N SER A 269 16.87 6.99 -10.11
CA SER A 269 17.25 6.09 -11.20
C SER A 269 18.00 6.82 -12.33
N GLU A 270 17.47 7.97 -12.78
CA GLU A 270 18.11 8.77 -13.83
C GLU A 270 19.34 9.51 -13.30
N GLU A 271 19.30 10.02 -12.06
CA GLU A 271 20.37 10.83 -11.46
C GLU A 271 21.65 10.04 -11.19
N THR A 272 21.50 8.80 -10.73
CA THR A 272 22.64 7.88 -10.56
C THR A 272 23.31 7.58 -11.90
N ARG A 273 22.52 7.30 -12.95
CA ARG A 273 23.03 7.12 -14.33
C ARG A 273 23.66 8.40 -14.89
N LEU A 274 23.08 9.57 -14.62
CA LEU A 274 23.62 10.86 -15.02
C LEU A 274 25.00 11.09 -14.40
N ALA A 275 25.16 10.77 -13.11
CA ALA A 275 26.44 10.87 -12.41
C ALA A 275 27.52 9.96 -13.00
N GLU A 276 27.15 8.79 -13.51
CA GLU A 276 28.07 7.84 -14.18
C GLU A 276 28.47 8.30 -15.58
N MET A 277 27.54 8.89 -16.33
CA MET A 277 27.71 9.16 -17.75
C MET A 277 28.23 10.57 -18.06
N VAL A 278 27.98 11.55 -17.18
CA VAL A 278 28.35 12.96 -17.43
C VAL A 278 29.60 13.32 -16.64
N SER A 279 30.73 13.40 -17.35
CA SER A 279 32.00 13.78 -16.74
C SER A 279 32.04 15.28 -16.44
N GLY A 280 32.35 15.63 -15.19
CA GLY A 280 32.68 17.00 -14.78
C GLY A 280 31.60 17.72 -13.98
N ILE A 281 30.47 17.06 -13.69
CA ILE A 281 29.57 17.45 -12.60
C ILE A 281 30.25 17.12 -11.28
N ASP A 282 30.26 18.05 -10.33
CA ASP A 282 30.82 17.80 -8.98
C ASP A 282 29.74 17.37 -7.99
N VAL A 283 28.56 18.00 -8.07
CA VAL A 283 27.43 17.74 -7.16
C VAL A 283 26.14 17.65 -7.97
N ILE A 284 25.32 16.64 -7.67
CA ILE A 284 23.92 16.54 -8.09
C ILE A 284 23.07 16.69 -6.83
N VAL A 285 22.14 17.63 -6.86
CA VAL A 285 21.04 17.76 -5.91
C VAL A 285 19.77 17.33 -6.64
N GLY A 286 19.20 16.21 -6.23
CA GLY A 286 18.08 15.53 -6.89
C GLY A 286 16.69 15.94 -6.38
N GLY A 287 15.66 15.46 -7.08
CA GLY A 287 14.23 15.63 -6.78
C GLY A 287 13.37 14.57 -7.49
N HIS A 288 12.07 14.80 -7.65
CA HIS A 288 11.06 13.98 -8.38
C HIS A 288 10.65 12.69 -7.67
N SER A 289 11.65 11.89 -7.27
CA SER A 289 11.43 10.53 -6.70
C SER A 289 11.09 10.50 -5.21
N HIS A 290 11.12 11.66 -4.53
CA HIS A 290 10.85 11.83 -3.09
C HIS A 290 11.77 11.04 -2.13
N ASP A 291 12.89 10.52 -2.63
CA ASP A 291 13.84 9.73 -1.86
C ASP A 291 14.68 10.58 -0.87
N LEU A 292 14.92 10.02 0.32
CA LEU A 292 15.92 10.57 1.25
C LEU A 292 17.28 9.88 1.03
N VAL A 293 18.12 10.48 0.19
CA VAL A 293 19.46 9.95 -0.13
C VAL A 293 20.50 10.51 0.84
N TYR A 294 20.47 10.00 2.08
CA TYR A 294 21.45 10.32 3.13
C TYR A 294 21.93 9.05 3.88
N PRO A 295 23.25 8.86 4.10
CA PRO A 295 24.35 9.75 3.70
C PRO A 295 24.49 9.90 2.18
N PRO A 296 25.03 11.03 1.66
CA PRO A 296 25.13 11.27 0.23
C PRO A 296 25.92 10.18 -0.50
N MET A 297 25.46 9.82 -1.70
CA MET A 297 26.16 8.88 -2.56
C MET A 297 27.36 9.56 -3.24
N VAL A 298 28.45 8.83 -3.42
CA VAL A 298 29.61 9.29 -4.20
C VAL A 298 29.80 8.35 -5.38
N ILE A 299 29.45 8.81 -6.57
CA ILE A 299 29.46 8.02 -7.82
C ILE A 299 30.60 8.54 -8.68
N GLY A 300 31.69 7.78 -8.76
CA GLY A 300 32.93 8.25 -9.37
C GLY A 300 33.50 9.46 -8.62
N ASN A 301 33.39 10.64 -9.21
CA ASN A 301 33.78 11.92 -8.59
C ASN A 301 32.59 12.83 -8.25
N THR A 302 31.37 12.41 -8.56
CA THR A 302 30.14 13.18 -8.37
C THR A 302 29.52 12.85 -7.02
N ILE A 303 29.14 13.86 -6.25
CA ILE A 303 28.41 13.73 -4.99
C ILE A 303 26.92 13.88 -5.30
N TYR A 304 26.09 12.93 -4.87
CA TYR A 304 24.66 12.91 -5.10
C TYR A 304 23.89 12.88 -3.78
N ALA A 305 22.88 13.74 -3.64
CA ALA A 305 21.97 13.77 -2.50
C ALA A 305 20.57 14.26 -2.91
N GLN A 306 19.58 13.84 -2.13
CA GLN A 306 18.17 14.24 -2.23
C GLN A 306 17.57 14.27 -0.81
N ALA A 307 16.70 15.22 -0.53
CA ALA A 307 16.21 15.55 0.81
C ALA A 307 14.76 15.10 1.09
N GLY A 308 14.35 13.93 0.57
CA GLY A 308 12.99 13.44 0.76
C GLY A 308 11.98 14.27 -0.06
N ALA A 309 10.88 14.68 0.56
CA ALA A 309 9.86 15.58 -0.01
C ALA A 309 9.10 16.32 1.10
N TYR A 310 8.15 17.18 0.71
CA TYR A 310 7.20 17.89 1.59
C TYR A 310 7.86 18.79 2.64
N GLY A 311 9.11 19.19 2.39
CA GLY A 311 9.90 19.94 3.36
C GLY A 311 10.27 19.15 4.63
N ALA A 312 10.17 17.81 4.61
CA ALA A 312 10.44 16.96 5.77
C ALA A 312 11.91 17.00 6.23
N TYR A 313 12.83 17.34 5.32
CA TYR A 313 14.25 17.44 5.59
C TYR A 313 14.88 18.65 4.92
N LEU A 314 15.87 19.24 5.58
CA LEU A 314 16.84 20.15 4.98
C LEU A 314 18.16 19.40 4.79
N GLY A 315 18.56 19.21 3.54
CA GLY A 315 19.83 18.60 3.19
C GLY A 315 21.02 19.54 3.48
N VAL A 316 22.11 19.00 4.02
CA VAL A 316 23.34 19.76 4.32
C VAL A 316 24.55 19.01 3.78
N LEU A 317 25.23 19.61 2.81
CA LEU A 317 26.48 19.13 2.22
C LEU A 317 27.62 20.07 2.57
N GLU A 318 28.49 19.66 3.49
CA GLU A 318 29.72 20.38 3.81
C GLU A 318 30.84 19.90 2.89
N LEU A 319 31.31 20.80 2.04
CA LEU A 319 32.19 20.48 0.92
C LEU A 319 33.55 21.17 1.08
N GLN A 320 34.55 20.64 0.39
CA GLN A 320 35.84 21.30 0.21
C GLN A 320 36.30 21.18 -1.25
N TYR A 321 36.93 22.23 -1.73
CA TYR A 321 37.58 22.29 -3.03
C TYR A 321 39.10 22.35 -2.86
N GLU A 322 39.78 21.37 -3.43
CA GLU A 322 41.23 21.27 -3.40
C GLU A 322 41.72 20.68 -4.75
N ASN A 323 42.74 21.29 -5.36
CA ASN A 323 43.38 20.79 -6.58
C ASN A 323 42.43 20.54 -7.76
N GLY A 324 41.40 21.37 -7.92
CA GLY A 324 40.41 21.20 -9.00
C GLY A 324 39.37 20.11 -8.73
N ARG A 325 39.27 19.63 -7.48
CA ARG A 325 38.35 18.55 -7.08
C ARG A 325 37.51 18.97 -5.89
N VAL A 326 36.21 18.69 -5.98
CA VAL A 326 35.28 18.78 -4.84
C VAL A 326 35.28 17.45 -4.09
N SER A 327 35.22 17.51 -2.75
CA SER A 327 35.04 16.34 -1.91
C SER A 327 34.11 16.65 -0.73
N LEU A 328 33.38 15.62 -0.29
CA LEU A 328 32.49 15.69 0.87
C LEU A 328 33.29 15.65 2.16
N ARG A 329 33.12 16.66 3.02
CA ARG A 329 33.63 16.64 4.41
C ARG A 329 32.61 16.02 5.35
N ASN A 330 31.33 16.40 5.19
CA ASN A 330 30.21 15.88 5.95
C ASN A 330 28.92 16.03 5.14
N GLY A 331 27.97 15.12 5.32
CA GLY A 331 26.69 15.15 4.64
C GLY A 331 25.59 14.58 5.53
N PHE A 332 24.59 15.38 5.87
CA PHE A 332 23.49 14.98 6.74
C PHE A 332 22.20 15.72 6.37
N ALA A 333 21.06 15.14 6.75
CA ALA A 333 19.75 15.75 6.60
C ALA A 333 19.22 16.18 7.97
N VAL A 334 18.83 17.44 8.11
CA VAL A 334 18.14 17.96 9.29
C VAL A 334 16.67 17.62 9.14
N LYS A 335 16.15 16.76 10.02
CA LYS A 335 14.70 16.49 10.08
C LYS A 335 13.96 17.75 10.53
N ILE A 336 12.97 18.15 9.75
CA ILE A 336 12.12 19.31 10.03
C ILE A 336 10.86 18.82 10.74
N ASP A 337 10.87 18.94 12.06
CA ASP A 337 9.76 18.53 12.93
C ASP A 337 9.52 19.57 14.04
N GLN A 338 8.67 19.26 15.01
CA GLN A 338 8.32 20.15 16.11
C GLN A 338 9.50 20.61 17.00
N ASN A 339 10.68 20.00 16.86
CA ASN A 339 11.87 20.42 17.59
C ASN A 339 12.60 21.60 16.94
N ILE A 340 12.20 21.99 15.72
CA ILE A 340 12.72 23.16 15.01
C ILE A 340 11.76 24.34 15.26
N ALA A 341 12.31 25.46 15.75
CA ALA A 341 11.54 26.69 15.94
C ALA A 341 11.11 27.29 14.60
N THR A 342 10.13 28.18 14.63
CA THR A 342 9.68 28.94 13.46
C THR A 342 10.52 30.18 13.22
N ASP A 343 10.61 30.60 11.95
CA ASP A 343 11.04 31.93 11.56
C ASP A 343 9.85 32.91 11.64
N PRO A 344 9.92 33.99 12.45
CA PRO A 344 8.79 34.87 12.69
C PRO A 344 8.27 35.62 11.45
N ASP A 345 9.15 35.98 10.52
CA ASP A 345 8.76 36.76 9.33
C ASP A 345 8.07 35.83 8.32
N VAL A 346 8.64 34.65 8.09
CA VAL A 346 8.04 33.62 7.24
C VAL A 346 6.70 33.13 7.81
N ASP A 347 6.61 32.90 9.13
CA ASP A 347 5.37 32.46 9.81
C ASP A 347 4.26 33.52 9.68
N THR A 348 4.62 34.80 9.78
CA THR A 348 3.67 35.92 9.59
C THR A 348 3.11 35.94 8.18
N THR A 349 3.96 35.74 7.16
CA THR A 349 3.53 35.71 5.75
C THR A 349 2.63 34.50 5.48
N ILE A 350 3.00 33.31 5.99
CA ILE A 350 2.17 32.10 5.86
C ILE A 350 0.79 32.32 6.51
N GLY A 351 0.71 32.91 7.70
CA GLY A 351 -0.57 33.21 8.36
C GLY A 351 -1.48 34.16 7.56
N GLN A 352 -0.91 35.07 6.77
CA GLN A 352 -1.67 35.91 5.85
C GLN A 352 -2.24 35.07 4.70
N TYR A 353 -1.45 34.16 4.12
CA TYR A 353 -1.92 33.23 3.09
C TYR A 353 -3.03 32.31 3.63
N THR A 354 -2.89 31.75 4.83
CA THR A 354 -3.95 30.96 5.48
C THR A 354 -5.25 31.75 5.62
N THR A 355 -5.16 33.03 6.02
CA THR A 355 -6.35 33.90 6.13
C THR A 355 -7.02 34.17 4.79
N LEU A 356 -6.24 34.28 3.70
CA LEU A 356 -6.78 34.42 2.36
C LEU A 356 -7.48 33.15 1.88
N LEU A 357 -6.91 31.98 2.18
CA LEU A 357 -7.52 30.69 1.87
C LEU A 357 -8.82 30.46 2.64
N ASP A 358 -8.88 30.86 3.93
CA ASP A 358 -10.13 30.88 4.69
C ASP A 358 -11.21 31.65 3.93
N GLY A 359 -10.89 32.83 3.39
CA GLY A 359 -11.81 33.63 2.58
C GLY A 359 -12.18 32.98 1.24
N TYR A 360 -11.20 32.39 0.55
CA TYR A 360 -11.35 31.77 -0.77
C TYR A 360 -12.28 30.54 -0.71
N PHE A 361 -12.11 29.69 0.30
CA PHE A 361 -12.89 28.46 0.45
C PHE A 361 -14.17 28.61 1.31
N ASN A 362 -14.40 29.77 1.96
CA ASN A 362 -15.55 29.97 2.84
C ASN A 362 -16.91 29.65 2.17
N GLY A 363 -17.06 29.96 0.87
CA GLY A 363 -18.29 29.68 0.13
C GLY A 363 -18.57 28.19 -0.11
N VAL A 364 -17.54 27.35 -0.03
CA VAL A 364 -17.63 25.88 -0.18
C VAL A 364 -17.70 25.21 1.20
N LEU A 365 -16.90 25.70 2.16
CA LEU A 365 -16.75 25.05 3.45
C LEU A 365 -17.75 25.52 4.50
N GLY A 366 -18.05 26.83 4.56
CA GLY A 366 -18.78 27.42 5.70
C GLY A 366 -18.01 27.41 7.03
N GLN A 367 -16.73 27.03 7.00
CA GLN A 367 -15.80 27.01 8.13
C GLN A 367 -14.37 27.33 7.64
N LYS A 368 -13.41 27.51 8.56
CA LYS A 368 -12.00 27.71 8.19
C LYS A 368 -11.37 26.41 7.70
N ILE A 369 -10.32 26.54 6.90
CA ILE A 369 -9.68 25.37 6.27
C ILE A 369 -8.99 24.44 7.28
N LEU A 370 -8.58 24.99 8.44
CA LEU A 370 -7.92 24.26 9.54
C LEU A 370 -8.86 23.89 10.69
N ASP A 371 -10.13 24.30 10.65
CA ASP A 371 -11.12 23.86 11.64
C ASP A 371 -11.34 22.34 11.48
N PRO A 372 -11.59 21.59 12.57
CA PRO A 372 -11.91 20.16 12.50
C PRO A 372 -13.07 19.90 11.52
N LEU A 373 -12.88 18.93 10.64
CA LEU A 373 -13.88 18.54 9.64
C LEU A 373 -14.60 17.26 10.05
N ALA A 374 -13.86 16.24 10.51
CA ALA A 374 -14.39 14.95 10.90
C ALA A 374 -13.48 14.26 11.91
N GLU A 375 -14.03 13.26 12.57
CA GLU A 375 -13.34 12.41 13.53
C GLU A 375 -13.06 11.02 12.95
N THR A 376 -12.02 10.37 13.49
CA THR A 376 -11.69 9.00 13.16
C THR A 376 -11.08 8.29 14.37
N ASP A 377 -11.58 7.09 14.66
CA ASP A 377 -11.10 6.21 15.73
C ASP A 377 -10.15 5.12 15.22
N LEU A 378 -9.69 5.22 13.95
CA LEU A 378 -8.74 4.29 13.34
C LEU A 378 -7.41 4.31 14.10
N ASP A 379 -7.22 3.33 14.98
CA ASP A 379 -6.03 3.10 15.79
C ASP A 379 -5.16 2.01 15.14
N GLY A 380 -3.82 2.13 15.19
CA GLY A 380 -2.90 1.03 14.87
C GLY A 380 -1.90 1.31 13.74
N ASP A 381 -2.19 2.22 12.81
CA ASP A 381 -1.40 2.44 11.59
C ASP A 381 -1.11 3.92 11.25
N GLY A 382 -1.67 4.86 12.00
CA GLY A 382 -1.48 6.30 11.79
C GLY A 382 -2.61 7.01 11.02
N GLY A 383 -3.67 6.33 10.57
CA GLY A 383 -4.82 6.94 9.88
C GLY A 383 -5.29 6.15 8.66
N PHE A 384 -5.58 6.84 7.55
CA PHE A 384 -5.86 6.21 6.26
C PHE A 384 -4.59 6.19 5.43
N ASN A 385 -4.06 5.01 5.17
CA ASN A 385 -2.76 4.84 4.53
C ASN A 385 -2.92 4.71 3.01
N LEU A 386 -2.07 5.40 2.26
CA LEU A 386 -2.01 5.28 0.80
C LEU A 386 -1.12 4.11 0.34
N TYR A 387 -0.05 3.84 1.07
CA TYR A 387 0.94 2.85 0.68
C TYR A 387 1.00 1.73 1.72
N ASP A 388 0.36 0.62 1.40
CA ASP A 388 0.65 -0.65 2.04
C ASP A 388 1.82 -1.33 1.34
N TYR A 389 2.63 -2.07 2.09
CA TYR A 389 3.68 -2.90 1.51
C TYR A 389 3.33 -4.38 1.62
N PRO A 390 3.44 -5.16 0.53
CA PRO A 390 4.07 -4.86 -0.78
C PRO A 390 3.30 -3.83 -1.63
N PRO A 391 3.87 -3.21 -2.68
CA PRO A 391 3.11 -2.34 -3.59
C PRO A 391 1.96 -3.11 -4.30
N TYR A 392 1.12 -2.38 -5.04
CA TYR A 392 -0.06 -2.91 -5.75
C TYR A 392 -1.08 -3.58 -4.81
N GLN A 393 -1.38 -2.90 -3.70
CA GLN A 393 -2.37 -3.37 -2.73
C GLN A 393 -3.55 -2.42 -2.69
N GLU A 394 -4.71 -2.99 -2.41
CA GLU A 394 -5.84 -2.25 -1.91
C GLU A 394 -5.46 -1.50 -0.64
N THR A 395 -5.93 -0.26 -0.52
CA THR A 395 -5.70 0.54 0.67
C THR A 395 -7.02 1.09 1.20
N ASN A 396 -7.11 1.27 2.51
CA ASN A 396 -8.29 1.84 3.14
C ASN A 396 -8.59 3.28 2.66
N LEU A 397 -7.54 4.07 2.35
CA LEU A 397 -7.70 5.39 1.75
C LEU A 397 -8.22 5.30 0.31
N GLY A 398 -7.71 4.35 -0.47
CA GLY A 398 -8.21 4.06 -1.82
C GLY A 398 -9.69 3.70 -1.83
N ASP A 399 -10.12 2.86 -0.88
CA ASP A 399 -11.52 2.49 -0.71
C ASP A 399 -12.37 3.69 -0.32
N LEU A 400 -11.93 4.51 0.64
CA LEU A 400 -12.65 5.72 1.07
C LEU A 400 -12.84 6.71 -0.10
N ILE A 401 -11.79 6.95 -0.88
CA ILE A 401 -11.83 7.87 -2.03
C ILE A 401 -12.76 7.34 -3.12
N THR A 402 -12.63 6.05 -3.47
CA THR A 402 -13.43 5.48 -4.54
C THR A 402 -14.89 5.28 -4.13
N ASP A 403 -15.18 5.04 -2.85
CA ASP A 403 -16.54 5.04 -2.30
C ASP A 403 -17.16 6.44 -2.37
N ALA A 404 -16.39 7.48 -2.02
CA ALA A 404 -16.85 8.86 -2.17
C ALA A 404 -17.17 9.20 -3.62
N TYR A 405 -16.32 8.75 -4.56
CA TYR A 405 -16.55 8.97 -5.99
C TYR A 405 -17.83 8.27 -6.47
N LEU A 406 -18.02 7.00 -6.09
CA LEU A 406 -19.19 6.22 -6.47
C LEU A 406 -20.47 6.82 -5.89
N ASP A 407 -20.50 7.12 -4.59
CA ASP A 407 -21.67 7.61 -3.87
C ASP A 407 -22.09 9.01 -4.36
N VAL A 408 -21.15 9.96 -4.37
CA VAL A 408 -21.46 11.34 -4.75
C VAL A 408 -21.83 11.42 -6.23
N ALA A 409 -21.12 10.74 -7.13
CA ALA A 409 -21.50 10.72 -8.55
C ALA A 409 -22.89 10.10 -8.76
N ASN A 410 -23.25 9.07 -7.99
CA ASN A 410 -24.59 8.48 -8.03
C ASN A 410 -25.67 9.43 -7.48
N SER A 411 -25.38 10.18 -6.42
CA SER A 411 -26.30 11.17 -5.86
C SER A 411 -26.68 12.27 -6.87
N LEU A 412 -25.78 12.56 -7.81
CA LEU A 412 -25.95 13.56 -8.87
C LEU A 412 -26.53 12.97 -10.18
N SER A 413 -26.55 11.65 -10.32
CA SER A 413 -26.93 10.96 -11.56
C SER A 413 -28.41 10.58 -11.57
N ALA A 414 -29.22 11.36 -12.29
CA ALA A 414 -30.68 11.14 -12.36
C ALA A 414 -31.07 9.89 -13.18
N GLY A 415 -31.01 8.71 -12.56
CA GLY A 415 -31.52 7.45 -13.13
C GLY A 415 -30.53 6.64 -13.98
N GLU A 416 -29.27 7.08 -14.04
CA GLU A 416 -28.16 6.38 -14.70
C GLU A 416 -27.03 6.13 -13.69
N PRO A 417 -27.14 5.13 -12.80
CA PRO A 417 -26.13 4.94 -11.77
C PRO A 417 -24.77 4.58 -12.37
N VAL A 418 -23.72 5.15 -11.79
CA VAL A 418 -22.34 4.69 -11.92
C VAL A 418 -22.24 3.30 -11.32
N ASN A 419 -21.64 2.38 -12.06
CA ASN A 419 -21.43 0.99 -11.63
C ASN A 419 -20.13 0.83 -10.84
N MET A 420 -19.09 1.55 -11.22
CA MET A 420 -17.75 1.40 -10.67
C MET A 420 -17.07 2.76 -10.55
N ALA A 421 -16.26 2.93 -9.53
CA ALA A 421 -15.33 4.03 -9.42
C ALA A 421 -13.88 3.52 -9.35
N PHE A 422 -12.96 4.26 -9.95
CA PHE A 422 -11.53 4.01 -9.86
C PHE A 422 -10.77 5.29 -9.57
N GLU A 423 -9.61 5.16 -8.93
CA GLU A 423 -8.62 6.22 -8.85
C GLU A 423 -7.22 5.63 -8.86
N ALA A 424 -6.30 6.27 -9.57
CA ALA A 424 -4.91 5.85 -9.61
C ALA A 424 -4.17 6.30 -8.35
N ASN A 425 -3.32 5.42 -7.79
CA ASN A 425 -2.49 5.73 -6.63
C ASN A 425 -1.68 7.02 -6.81
N GLY A 426 -1.21 7.33 -8.03
CA GLY A 426 -0.44 8.54 -8.31
C GLY A 426 -1.21 9.86 -8.14
N VAL A 427 -2.54 9.82 -8.15
CA VAL A 427 -3.42 10.98 -7.90
C VAL A 427 -3.64 11.20 -6.39
N ILE A 428 -3.54 10.12 -5.60
CA ILE A 428 -3.61 10.19 -4.15
C ILE A 428 -2.20 10.54 -3.65
N ARG A 429 -2.01 11.72 -3.07
CA ARG A 429 -0.67 12.28 -2.77
C ARG A 429 -0.24 12.13 -1.32
N SER A 430 -1.16 11.80 -0.43
CA SER A 430 -0.82 11.57 0.96
C SER A 430 -1.85 10.68 1.65
N SER A 431 -1.36 9.88 2.59
CA SER A 431 -2.16 9.34 3.69
C SER A 431 -2.92 10.45 4.42
N LEU A 432 -4.08 10.13 4.99
CA LEU A 432 -4.86 11.02 5.86
C LEU A 432 -4.62 10.63 7.32
N PRO A 433 -3.76 11.35 8.06
CA PRO A 433 -3.41 10.95 9.41
C PRO A 433 -4.57 11.19 10.39
N LYS A 434 -4.69 10.33 11.41
CA LYS A 434 -5.66 10.49 12.51
C LYS A 434 -5.35 11.72 13.40
N GLY A 435 -4.06 11.94 13.68
CA GLY A 435 -3.59 12.92 14.66
C GLY A 435 -3.80 12.55 16.12
N GLY A 436 -3.18 13.32 17.00
CA GLY A 436 -3.29 13.19 18.46
C GLY A 436 -4.68 13.50 19.01
N LEU A 437 -5.50 14.25 18.25
CA LEU A 437 -6.88 14.56 18.61
C LEU A 437 -7.92 13.60 18.02
N GLY A 438 -7.54 12.67 17.14
CA GLY A 438 -8.49 11.81 16.45
C GLY A 438 -9.35 12.54 15.42
N ARG A 439 -8.87 13.67 14.90
CA ARG A 439 -9.62 14.59 14.02
C ARG A 439 -8.72 15.07 12.90
N PHE A 440 -9.30 15.30 11.74
CA PHE A 440 -8.62 15.92 10.61
C PHE A 440 -9.42 17.12 10.08
N SER A 441 -8.72 18.08 9.48
CA SER A 441 -9.31 19.29 8.90
C SER A 441 -9.60 19.13 7.40
N PHE A 442 -10.25 20.13 6.80
CA PHE A 442 -10.40 20.16 5.34
C PHE A 442 -9.04 20.24 4.63
N TYR A 443 -8.07 20.96 5.20
CA TYR A 443 -6.72 21.00 4.67
C TYR A 443 -6.10 19.60 4.59
N ASP A 444 -6.24 18.81 5.66
CA ASP A 444 -5.73 17.43 5.72
C ASP A 444 -6.40 16.53 4.68
N LEU A 445 -7.72 16.66 4.48
CA LEU A 445 -8.47 15.92 3.47
C LEU A 445 -8.07 16.34 2.05
N HIS A 446 -7.97 17.63 1.75
CA HIS A 446 -7.58 18.09 0.41
C HIS A 446 -6.17 17.62 0.04
N ARG A 447 -5.26 17.59 1.01
CA ARG A 447 -3.87 17.11 0.84
C ARG A 447 -3.81 15.66 0.34
N THR A 448 -4.86 14.85 0.49
CA THR A 448 -4.88 13.48 -0.04
C THR A 448 -5.05 13.45 -1.56
N ILE A 449 -5.83 14.35 -2.16
CA ILE A 449 -6.06 14.43 -3.61
C ILE A 449 -6.03 15.90 -4.10
N PRO A 450 -4.86 16.57 -4.01
CA PRO A 450 -4.75 18.02 -4.17
C PRO A 450 -4.55 18.48 -5.62
N LEU A 451 -4.24 17.56 -6.53
CA LEU A 451 -3.64 17.91 -7.82
C LEU A 451 -4.63 18.43 -8.86
N GLY A 452 -4.09 19.28 -9.72
CA GLY A 452 -4.62 19.54 -11.05
C GLY A 452 -5.60 20.70 -11.15
N ALA A 453 -6.19 20.82 -12.33
CA ALA A 453 -7.26 21.74 -12.63
C ALA A 453 -8.26 21.10 -13.58
N SER A 454 -9.41 21.76 -13.73
CA SER A 454 -10.37 21.41 -14.78
C SER A 454 -9.82 21.60 -16.18
N ALA A 455 -10.33 20.80 -17.12
CA ALA A 455 -10.20 21.05 -18.55
C ALA A 455 -11.04 22.25 -19.06
N THR A 456 -12.06 22.70 -18.31
CA THR A 456 -13.06 23.69 -18.76
C THR A 456 -13.33 24.84 -17.78
N ASP A 457 -13.05 24.66 -16.48
CA ASP A 457 -13.19 25.68 -15.43
C ASP A 457 -11.96 25.71 -14.51
N THR A 458 -11.00 26.60 -14.78
CA THR A 458 -9.79 26.77 -13.97
C THR A 458 -9.99 27.68 -12.75
N SER A 459 -11.23 28.06 -12.41
CA SER A 459 -11.49 28.99 -11.31
C SER A 459 -11.28 28.38 -9.92
N MET A 460 -11.31 27.05 -9.83
CA MET A 460 -11.08 26.26 -8.61
C MET A 460 -10.12 25.11 -8.93
N PRO A 461 -9.08 24.87 -8.10
CA PRO A 461 -8.13 23.78 -8.29
C PRO A 461 -8.77 22.40 -8.07
N GLY A 462 -8.09 21.37 -8.56
CA GLY A 462 -8.49 19.97 -8.54
C GLY A 462 -8.92 19.46 -9.91
N TYR A 463 -8.63 18.19 -10.19
CA TYR A 463 -9.18 17.50 -11.36
C TYR A 463 -10.69 17.32 -11.24
N SER A 464 -11.42 17.59 -12.33
CA SER A 464 -12.85 17.29 -12.44
C SER A 464 -13.09 15.79 -12.39
N MET A 465 -14.17 15.38 -11.74
CA MET A 465 -14.71 14.05 -11.90
C MET A 465 -15.36 13.89 -13.27
N VAL A 466 -15.20 12.70 -13.85
CA VAL A 466 -15.84 12.29 -15.10
C VAL A 466 -16.60 10.99 -14.86
N ALA A 467 -17.71 10.82 -15.56
CA ALA A 467 -18.49 9.58 -15.53
C ALA A 467 -18.96 9.21 -16.95
N PHE A 468 -18.46 8.10 -17.47
CA PHE A 468 -18.66 7.66 -18.85
C PHE A 468 -18.89 6.15 -18.94
N TYR A 469 -19.29 5.66 -20.09
CA TYR A 469 -19.50 4.23 -20.33
C TYR A 469 -18.33 3.58 -21.05
N PHE A 470 -17.97 2.39 -20.59
CA PHE A 470 -17.12 1.43 -21.29
C PHE A 470 -17.87 0.14 -21.54
N ARG A 471 -17.52 -0.55 -22.64
CA ARG A 471 -17.88 -1.96 -22.81
C ARG A 471 -17.15 -2.78 -21.75
N GLY A 472 -17.72 -3.90 -21.32
CA GLY A 472 -17.05 -4.75 -20.35
C GLY A 472 -15.65 -5.17 -20.81
N SER A 473 -15.47 -5.50 -22.09
CA SER A 473 -14.12 -5.75 -22.66
C SER A 473 -13.14 -4.58 -22.49
N GLU A 474 -13.62 -3.33 -22.61
CA GLU A 474 -12.82 -2.10 -22.45
C GLU A 474 -12.45 -1.87 -20.96
N VAL A 475 -13.30 -2.28 -20.01
CA VAL A 475 -12.97 -2.23 -18.56
C VAL A 475 -11.83 -3.21 -18.23
N TRP A 476 -11.90 -4.43 -18.73
CA TRP A 476 -10.82 -5.41 -18.58
C TRP A 476 -9.50 -4.92 -19.19
N GLU A 477 -9.56 -4.31 -20.38
CA GLU A 477 -8.39 -3.75 -21.07
C GLU A 477 -7.77 -2.59 -20.29
N ALA A 478 -8.59 -1.70 -19.72
CA ALA A 478 -8.12 -0.58 -18.92
C ALA A 478 -7.34 -1.05 -17.67
N LEU A 479 -7.88 -2.01 -16.92
CA LEU A 479 -7.23 -2.54 -15.71
C LEU A 479 -5.95 -3.31 -16.05
N ASN A 480 -5.95 -4.14 -17.11
CA ASN A 480 -4.73 -4.81 -17.54
C ASN A 480 -3.65 -3.80 -17.97
N SER A 481 -4.02 -2.80 -18.77
CA SER A 481 -3.09 -1.79 -19.25
C SER A 481 -2.47 -0.99 -18.11
N ALA A 482 -3.25 -0.65 -17.08
CA ALA A 482 -2.76 0.00 -15.88
C ALA A 482 -1.71 -0.85 -15.14
N LEU A 483 -1.94 -2.16 -15.00
CA LEU A 483 -0.98 -3.09 -14.39
C LEU A 483 0.23 -3.39 -15.28
N ASP A 484 0.08 -3.32 -16.59
CA ASP A 484 1.16 -3.55 -17.57
C ASP A 484 2.19 -2.42 -17.58
N LEU A 485 1.81 -1.21 -17.14
CA LEU A 485 2.77 -0.13 -16.90
C LEU A 485 3.82 -0.50 -15.84
N GLY A 486 3.52 -1.44 -14.94
CA GLY A 486 4.48 -1.86 -13.92
C GLY A 486 4.85 -0.74 -12.94
N MET A 487 3.97 0.26 -12.77
CA MET A 487 4.16 1.41 -11.88
C MET A 487 3.08 1.40 -10.80
N ASN A 488 3.47 1.46 -9.52
CA ASN A 488 2.50 1.46 -8.42
C ASN A 488 1.56 2.68 -8.50
N ASP A 489 2.02 3.79 -9.04
CA ASP A 489 1.21 5.01 -9.23
C ASP A 489 0.09 4.84 -10.25
N ALA A 490 0.24 3.90 -11.19
CA ALA A 490 -0.81 3.54 -12.14
C ALA A 490 -1.81 2.53 -11.58
N PHE A 491 -1.56 1.95 -10.40
CA PHE A 491 -2.45 0.97 -9.79
C PHE A 491 -3.78 1.64 -9.41
N LEU A 492 -4.89 1.01 -9.84
CA LEU A 492 -6.23 1.55 -9.67
C LEU A 492 -6.90 0.95 -8.44
N GLN A 493 -7.14 1.82 -7.44
CA GLN A 493 -8.06 1.57 -6.33
C GLN A 493 -9.49 1.52 -6.87
N THR A 494 -10.43 0.87 -6.16
CA THR A 494 -11.77 0.65 -6.74
C THR A 494 -12.92 0.61 -5.73
N SER A 495 -14.10 1.03 -6.19
CA SER A 495 -15.40 0.85 -5.53
C SER A 495 -16.45 0.42 -6.55
N GLY A 496 -17.45 -0.35 -6.11
CA GLY A 496 -18.47 -0.96 -6.98
C GLY A 496 -17.92 -2.04 -7.94
N ALA A 497 -16.60 -2.19 -8.00
CA ALA A 497 -15.90 -3.29 -8.64
C ALA A 497 -14.96 -3.99 -7.65
N ARG A 498 -14.63 -5.24 -7.97
CA ARG A 498 -13.51 -5.95 -7.35
C ARG A 498 -12.80 -6.84 -8.37
N TYR A 499 -11.53 -7.07 -8.16
CA TYR A 499 -10.72 -7.87 -9.06
C TYR A 499 -9.60 -8.62 -8.33
N SER A 500 -9.12 -9.69 -8.95
CA SER A 500 -7.85 -10.33 -8.58
C SER A 500 -6.85 -10.16 -9.69
N CYS A 501 -5.58 -10.01 -9.34
CA CYS A 501 -4.52 -9.83 -10.32
C CYS A 501 -3.29 -10.68 -10.06
N ASN A 502 -2.58 -11.03 -11.13
CA ASN A 502 -1.26 -11.64 -11.10
C ASN A 502 -0.27 -10.74 -11.85
N LEU A 503 0.59 -10.06 -11.11
CA LEU A 503 1.56 -9.12 -11.68
C LEU A 503 2.62 -9.80 -12.56
N GLU A 504 2.85 -11.10 -12.36
CA GLU A 504 3.78 -11.93 -13.13
C GLU A 504 3.16 -12.50 -14.42
N ALA A 505 1.85 -12.32 -14.62
CA ALA A 505 1.21 -12.76 -15.86
C ALA A 505 1.66 -11.90 -17.06
N PRO A 506 1.62 -12.47 -18.29
CA PRO A 506 1.93 -11.72 -19.51
C PRO A 506 1.05 -10.47 -19.67
N GLU A 507 1.56 -9.49 -20.42
CA GLU A 507 0.82 -8.27 -20.78
C GLU A 507 -0.58 -8.60 -21.32
N GLY A 508 -1.58 -7.83 -20.88
CA GLY A 508 -2.99 -8.01 -21.22
C GLY A 508 -3.69 -9.14 -20.47
N SER A 509 -3.02 -9.88 -19.58
CA SER A 509 -3.58 -11.04 -18.86
C SER A 509 -3.36 -11.01 -17.34
N LYS A 510 -3.01 -9.85 -16.79
CA LYS A 510 -2.75 -9.64 -15.36
C LYS A 510 -4.00 -9.67 -14.50
N ILE A 511 -5.16 -9.26 -15.03
CA ILE A 511 -6.44 -9.39 -14.32
C ILE A 511 -6.99 -10.81 -14.52
N LEU A 512 -7.24 -11.52 -13.41
CA LEU A 512 -7.73 -12.89 -13.41
C LEU A 512 -9.26 -12.94 -13.28
N THR A 513 -9.81 -12.20 -12.32
CA THR A 513 -11.25 -12.01 -12.12
C THR A 513 -11.58 -10.52 -12.08
N LEU A 514 -12.75 -10.13 -12.57
CA LEU A 514 -13.27 -8.77 -12.46
C LEU A 514 -14.79 -8.82 -12.36
N GLN A 515 -15.31 -8.11 -11.39
CA GLN A 515 -16.73 -8.13 -11.07
C GLN A 515 -17.25 -6.76 -10.71
N VAL A 516 -18.57 -6.65 -10.78
CA VAL A 516 -19.34 -5.45 -10.44
C VAL A 516 -20.40 -5.78 -9.41
N GLU A 517 -20.67 -4.87 -8.50
CA GLU A 517 -21.80 -4.99 -7.59
C GLU A 517 -23.10 -4.51 -8.24
N SER A 518 -24.15 -5.32 -8.17
CA SER A 518 -25.49 -4.98 -8.59
C SER A 518 -26.19 -4.07 -7.57
N ALA A 519 -27.32 -3.47 -7.97
CA ALA A 519 -28.13 -2.65 -7.08
C ALA A 519 -28.71 -3.41 -5.87
N ASP A 520 -28.75 -4.75 -5.89
CA ASP A 520 -29.16 -5.59 -4.76
C ASP A 520 -27.98 -6.13 -3.93
N GLY A 521 -26.77 -5.59 -4.13
CA GLY A 521 -25.56 -5.98 -3.39
C GLY A 521 -25.00 -7.35 -3.82
N VAL A 522 -25.35 -7.80 -5.02
CA VAL A 522 -24.88 -9.07 -5.58
C VAL A 522 -23.75 -8.80 -6.55
N TRP A 523 -22.63 -9.50 -6.35
CA TRP A 523 -21.49 -9.38 -7.24
C TRP A 523 -21.63 -10.28 -8.46
N GLU A 524 -21.43 -9.72 -9.65
CA GLU A 524 -21.53 -10.40 -10.93
C GLU A 524 -20.26 -10.18 -11.76
N GLU A 525 -19.87 -11.19 -12.56
CA GLU A 525 -18.72 -11.07 -13.46
C GLU A 525 -18.95 -9.97 -14.52
N VAL A 526 -17.93 -9.13 -14.72
CA VAL A 526 -17.93 -8.14 -15.80
C VAL A 526 -17.76 -8.87 -17.13
N LYS A 527 -18.82 -8.87 -17.94
CA LYS A 527 -18.84 -9.61 -19.20
C LYS A 527 -17.81 -9.06 -20.17
N LYS A 528 -16.98 -9.92 -20.76
CA LYS A 528 -16.03 -9.57 -21.84
C LYS A 528 -16.73 -9.38 -23.20
N ASP A 529 -17.85 -8.67 -23.21
CA ASP A 529 -18.67 -8.39 -24.40
C ASP A 529 -19.03 -6.91 -24.52
N ALA A 530 -20.04 -6.59 -25.33
CA ALA A 530 -20.46 -5.21 -25.60
C ALA A 530 -21.38 -4.60 -24.52
N THR A 531 -21.61 -5.29 -23.40
CA THR A 531 -22.36 -4.76 -22.24
C THR A 531 -21.69 -3.49 -21.74
N LEU A 532 -22.46 -2.43 -21.52
CA LEU A 532 -21.95 -1.14 -21.06
C LEU A 532 -21.97 -1.05 -19.54
N TYR A 533 -20.86 -0.61 -18.97
CA TYR A 533 -20.67 -0.30 -17.55
C TYR A 533 -20.29 1.18 -17.43
N ARG A 534 -20.98 1.91 -16.55
CA ARG A 534 -20.70 3.32 -16.27
C ARG A 534 -19.62 3.41 -15.20
N VAL A 535 -18.53 4.10 -15.51
CA VAL A 535 -17.34 4.23 -14.68
C VAL A 535 -17.13 5.68 -14.28
N ALA A 536 -16.84 5.94 -13.01
CA ALA A 536 -16.42 7.25 -12.51
C ALA A 536 -14.95 7.25 -12.09
N THR A 537 -14.26 8.37 -12.31
CA THR A 537 -12.86 8.60 -11.94
C THR A 537 -12.57 10.10 -12.08
N THR A 538 -11.37 10.56 -11.72
CA THR A 538 -10.91 11.91 -12.12
C THR A 538 -10.54 11.98 -13.60
N PHE A 539 -10.64 13.19 -14.17
CA PHE A 539 -10.28 13.49 -15.56
C PHE A 539 -8.82 13.10 -15.86
N TYR A 540 -7.91 13.32 -14.91
CA TYR A 540 -6.49 12.96 -15.07
C TYR A 540 -6.34 11.46 -15.30
N THR A 541 -6.81 10.63 -14.38
CA THR A 541 -6.77 9.16 -14.50
C THR A 541 -7.44 8.68 -15.77
N ALA A 542 -8.60 9.26 -16.12
CA ALA A 542 -9.28 8.96 -17.37
C ALA A 542 -8.46 9.35 -18.62
N SER A 543 -7.67 10.42 -18.60
CA SER A 543 -6.92 10.88 -19.78
C SER A 543 -5.88 9.87 -20.29
N PHE A 544 -5.32 9.05 -19.39
CA PHE A 544 -4.36 7.98 -19.73
C PHE A 544 -5.01 6.87 -20.57
N MET A 545 -6.33 6.68 -20.50
CA MET A 545 -7.03 5.67 -21.31
C MET A 545 -6.75 5.83 -22.81
N SER A 546 -6.50 7.08 -23.24
CA SER A 546 -6.25 7.42 -24.65
C SER A 546 -4.91 6.88 -25.15
N PHE A 547 -3.92 6.68 -24.27
CA PHE A 547 -2.65 6.02 -24.62
C PHE A 547 -2.86 4.56 -25.04
N PHE A 548 -3.89 3.92 -24.49
CA PHE A 548 -4.29 2.55 -24.82
C PHE A 548 -5.36 2.49 -25.92
N GLY A 549 -5.70 3.61 -26.54
CA GLY A 549 -6.71 3.68 -27.61
C GLY A 549 -8.16 3.55 -27.14
N LEU A 550 -8.40 3.59 -25.82
CA LEU A 550 -9.74 3.56 -25.23
C LEU A 550 -10.42 4.93 -25.34
N LYS A 551 -11.75 4.93 -25.47
CA LYS A 551 -12.54 6.15 -25.65
C LYS A 551 -13.85 6.11 -24.84
N PRO A 552 -14.21 7.20 -24.15
CA PRO A 552 -15.42 7.25 -23.35
C PRO A 552 -16.67 7.24 -24.24
N ARG A 553 -17.78 6.71 -23.71
CA ARG A 553 -19.08 6.64 -24.39
C ARG A 553 -20.20 7.22 -23.56
N ASP A 554 -21.26 7.64 -24.23
CA ASP A 554 -22.57 7.91 -23.62
C ASP A 554 -23.38 6.62 -23.39
N ALA A 555 -24.55 6.76 -22.76
CA ALA A 555 -25.46 5.64 -22.48
C ALA A 555 -25.98 4.92 -23.74
N SER A 556 -25.89 5.54 -24.92
CA SER A 556 -26.24 4.92 -26.20
C SER A 556 -25.07 4.11 -26.82
N GLY A 557 -23.89 4.19 -26.21
CA GLY A 557 -22.66 3.57 -26.70
C GLY A 557 -21.89 4.43 -27.73
N THR A 558 -22.29 5.69 -27.92
CA THR A 558 -21.64 6.62 -28.85
C THR A 558 -20.38 7.21 -28.20
N GLN A 559 -19.25 7.20 -28.92
CA GLN A 559 -17.99 7.76 -28.42
C GLN A 559 -18.01 9.29 -28.40
N GLY A 560 -17.42 9.89 -27.38
CA GLY A 560 -17.25 11.35 -27.24
C GLY A 560 -15.84 11.75 -26.82
N ASN A 561 -15.61 13.04 -26.62
CA ASN A 561 -14.38 13.53 -25.98
C ASN A 561 -14.52 13.44 -24.47
N LEU A 562 -13.42 13.27 -23.74
CA LEU A 562 -13.48 13.10 -22.29
C LEU A 562 -14.15 14.28 -21.56
N ALA A 563 -13.93 15.51 -22.02
CA ALA A 563 -14.54 16.71 -21.46
C ALA A 563 -16.08 16.73 -21.56
N ASP A 564 -16.67 15.96 -22.49
CA ASP A 564 -18.13 15.86 -22.64
C ASP A 564 -18.77 15.05 -21.48
N PHE A 565 -17.96 14.36 -20.67
CA PHE A 565 -18.40 13.45 -19.60
C PHE A 565 -18.08 13.97 -18.19
N ILE A 566 -17.76 15.26 -18.04
CA ILE A 566 -17.55 15.88 -16.73
C ILE A 566 -18.83 15.85 -15.91
N VAL A 567 -18.72 15.41 -14.66
CA VAL A 567 -19.83 15.40 -13.70
C VAL A 567 -20.07 16.83 -13.20
N VAL A 568 -21.31 17.30 -13.36
CA VAL A 568 -21.72 18.66 -12.96
C VAL A 568 -22.75 18.61 -11.82
N LYS A 569 -22.58 19.51 -10.86
CA LYS A 569 -23.49 19.75 -9.75
C LYS A 569 -24.73 20.55 -10.21
N PRO A 570 -25.82 20.60 -9.43
CA PRO A 570 -27.05 21.32 -9.82
C PRO A 570 -26.86 22.82 -10.04
N ASP A 571 -25.83 23.42 -9.44
CA ASP A 571 -25.44 24.82 -9.64
C ASP A 571 -24.56 25.03 -10.89
N THR A 572 -24.45 24.02 -11.75
CA THR A 572 -23.66 23.98 -13.00
C THR A 572 -22.15 24.03 -12.83
N LYS A 573 -21.64 23.91 -11.59
CA LYS A 573 -20.21 23.75 -11.35
C LYS A 573 -19.79 22.30 -11.54
N GLU A 574 -18.57 22.11 -12.00
CA GLU A 574 -17.97 20.77 -12.08
C GLU A 574 -17.71 20.23 -10.68
N LEU A 575 -17.87 18.91 -10.51
CA LEU A 575 -17.48 18.22 -9.29
C LEU A 575 -15.98 17.92 -9.32
N ARG A 576 -15.23 18.29 -8.29
CA ARG A 576 -13.81 17.89 -8.12
C ARG A 576 -13.69 16.57 -7.35
N GLY A 577 -12.59 15.84 -7.55
CA GLY A 577 -12.30 14.64 -6.75
C GLY A 577 -12.29 14.91 -5.24
N TRP A 578 -11.57 15.96 -4.80
CA TRP A 578 -11.54 16.36 -3.39
C TRP A 578 -12.91 16.84 -2.88
N GLU A 579 -13.75 17.42 -3.74
CA GLU A 579 -15.12 17.83 -3.36
C GLU A 579 -16.00 16.61 -3.11
N ALA A 580 -15.89 15.56 -3.94
CA ALA A 580 -16.62 14.31 -3.70
C ALA A 580 -16.22 13.67 -2.38
N LEU A 581 -14.93 13.62 -2.06
CA LEU A 581 -14.44 13.14 -0.77
C LEU A 581 -14.98 14.00 0.40
N LEU A 582 -14.96 15.32 0.26
CA LEU A 582 -15.50 16.26 1.25
C LEU A 582 -17.01 16.04 1.49
N GLU A 583 -17.79 15.94 0.42
CA GLU A 583 -19.25 15.74 0.51
C GLU A 583 -19.59 14.39 1.13
N TYR A 584 -18.87 13.33 0.76
CA TYR A 584 -19.05 12.00 1.33
C TYR A 584 -18.74 11.97 2.82
N VAL A 585 -17.60 12.53 3.25
CA VAL A 585 -17.24 12.61 4.67
C VAL A 585 -18.24 13.43 5.47
N ARG A 586 -18.74 14.56 4.93
CA ARG A 586 -19.77 15.38 5.58
C ARG A 586 -21.11 14.70 5.73
N ALA A 587 -21.43 13.74 4.86
CA ALA A 587 -22.67 12.99 4.90
C ALA A 587 -22.64 11.84 5.93
N MET A 588 -21.46 11.52 6.49
CA MET A 588 -21.33 10.49 7.51
C MET A 588 -22.04 10.88 8.82
N PRO A 589 -22.51 9.89 9.60
CA PRO A 589 -23.21 10.17 10.85
C PRO A 589 -22.27 10.73 11.92
N ASP A 590 -22.79 11.67 12.71
CA ASP A 590 -22.25 12.05 14.01
C ASP A 590 -22.73 11.03 15.06
N LEU A 591 -21.80 10.20 15.54
CA LEU A 591 -22.06 9.06 16.41
C LEU A 591 -22.02 9.43 17.89
N ASP A 592 -21.35 10.52 18.27
CA ASP A 592 -21.16 10.93 19.67
C ASP A 592 -21.87 12.24 20.06
N GLY A 593 -22.43 12.94 19.07
CA GLY A 593 -23.23 14.15 19.21
C GLY A 593 -22.41 15.43 19.37
N ASP A 594 -21.12 15.43 19.01
CA ASP A 594 -20.23 16.57 19.14
C ASP A 594 -20.32 17.59 17.97
N GLY A 595 -21.06 17.23 16.92
CA GLY A 595 -21.26 18.03 15.71
C GLY A 595 -20.27 17.75 14.59
N LEU A 596 -19.38 16.75 14.73
CA LEU A 596 -18.48 16.28 13.68
C LEU A 596 -18.93 14.90 13.17
N PRO A 597 -18.84 14.64 11.84
CA PRO A 597 -19.01 13.30 11.30
C PRO A 597 -17.91 12.35 11.81
N ASN A 598 -18.26 11.08 12.07
CA ASN A 598 -17.28 10.04 12.39
C ASN A 598 -17.06 9.15 11.17
N VAL A 599 -15.79 9.02 10.73
CA VAL A 599 -15.46 8.07 9.67
C VAL A 599 -15.63 6.64 10.21
N PRO A 600 -16.41 5.77 9.54
CA PRO A 600 -16.70 4.43 10.03
C PRO A 600 -15.45 3.56 10.19
N SER A 601 -15.45 2.70 11.21
CA SER A 601 -14.42 1.68 11.45
C SER A 601 -14.25 0.67 10.31
N LEU A 602 -15.22 0.60 9.39
CA LEU A 602 -15.11 -0.16 8.14
C LEU A 602 -13.80 0.16 7.39
N TYR A 603 -13.37 1.43 7.39
CA TYR A 603 -12.13 1.87 6.74
C TYR A 603 -10.87 1.65 7.59
N ARG A 604 -10.91 0.80 8.63
CA ARG A 604 -9.71 0.39 9.39
C ARG A 604 -8.76 -0.47 8.57
N SER A 605 -9.27 -1.14 7.54
CA SER A 605 -8.52 -1.96 6.60
C SER A 605 -9.08 -1.81 5.20
N GLY A 606 -8.35 -2.32 4.20
CA GLY A 606 -8.92 -2.52 2.87
C GLY A 606 -10.20 -3.36 2.91
N GLN A 607 -11.09 -3.15 1.95
CA GLN A 607 -12.41 -3.79 1.84
C GLN A 607 -12.39 -5.19 1.17
N GLY A 608 -11.22 -5.66 0.74
CA GLY A 608 -11.05 -6.94 0.06
C GLY A 608 -11.49 -6.92 -1.41
N ARG A 609 -11.52 -5.73 -2.03
CA ARG A 609 -11.85 -5.48 -3.43
C ARG A 609 -10.69 -5.76 -4.38
N ILE A 610 -9.44 -5.78 -3.91
CA ILE A 610 -8.29 -6.12 -4.76
C ILE A 610 -7.49 -7.27 -4.14
N GLN A 611 -7.53 -8.41 -4.82
CA GLN A 611 -7.05 -9.67 -4.24
C GLN A 611 -5.75 -10.15 -4.88
N SER A 612 -4.84 -10.63 -4.02
CA SER A 612 -3.66 -11.39 -4.45
C SER A 612 -4.11 -12.71 -5.08
N PRO A 613 -3.42 -13.24 -6.09
CA PRO A 613 -3.90 -14.37 -6.84
C PRO A 613 -3.67 -15.69 -6.09
N GLY A 614 -3.57 -15.74 -4.76
CA GLY A 614 -3.19 -16.97 -4.07
C GLY A 614 -3.64 -17.10 -2.62
N TRP A 615 -3.49 -18.31 -2.10
CA TRP A 615 -3.95 -18.72 -0.78
C TRP A 615 -2.77 -19.01 0.14
N TYR A 616 -2.82 -18.45 1.34
CA TYR A 616 -1.82 -18.61 2.38
C TYR A 616 -2.37 -19.49 3.51
N LEU A 617 -1.55 -20.41 3.98
CA LEU A 617 -1.85 -21.38 5.03
C LEU A 617 -0.62 -21.42 5.95
N ALA A 618 -0.68 -20.78 7.11
CA ALA A 618 0.50 -20.51 7.95
C ALA A 618 0.94 -21.73 8.79
N GLU A 619 0.03 -22.64 9.12
CA GLU A 619 0.28 -23.90 9.81
C GLU A 619 0.68 -25.02 8.85
N GLY A 620 1.32 -26.04 9.41
CA GLY A 620 1.78 -27.23 8.73
C GLY A 620 3.03 -27.81 9.39
N SER A 621 3.08 -29.14 9.48
CA SER A 621 4.26 -29.89 9.89
C SER A 621 4.26 -31.25 9.23
N THR A 622 5.41 -31.65 8.72
CA THR A 622 5.65 -32.98 8.13
C THR A 622 6.55 -33.85 8.99
N ALA A 623 6.97 -33.33 10.16
CA ALA A 623 7.77 -34.04 11.14
C ALA A 623 6.91 -34.68 12.23
N GLY A 624 7.52 -35.54 13.05
CA GLY A 624 6.88 -36.09 14.25
C GLY A 624 5.67 -37.00 14.00
N GLY A 625 5.53 -37.57 12.80
CA GLY A 625 4.39 -38.41 12.43
C GLY A 625 3.12 -37.63 12.09
N MET A 626 3.23 -36.33 11.83
CA MET A 626 2.15 -35.49 11.33
C MET A 626 2.03 -35.60 9.82
N GLU A 627 0.80 -35.70 9.32
CA GLU A 627 0.40 -35.63 7.92
C GLU A 627 -0.20 -34.24 7.68
N THR A 628 0.41 -33.42 6.82
CA THR A 628 -0.18 -32.15 6.39
C THR A 628 -0.70 -32.29 4.97
N TRP A 629 -1.97 -31.95 4.75
CA TRP A 629 -2.64 -31.99 3.46
C TRP A 629 -3.05 -30.59 3.04
N VAL A 630 -2.80 -30.26 1.78
CA VAL A 630 -3.32 -29.04 1.14
C VAL A 630 -4.45 -29.45 0.21
N LEU A 631 -5.58 -28.79 0.35
CA LEU A 631 -6.82 -29.10 -0.34
C LEU A 631 -7.14 -27.98 -1.30
N VAL A 632 -7.29 -28.32 -2.57
CA VAL A 632 -7.55 -27.32 -3.63
C VAL A 632 -8.84 -27.70 -4.34
N GLN A 633 -9.90 -26.97 -4.04
CA GLN A 633 -11.18 -27.04 -4.73
C GLN A 633 -11.15 -26.08 -5.93
N ASN A 634 -11.52 -26.55 -7.12
CA ASN A 634 -11.88 -25.68 -8.23
C ASN A 634 -13.40 -25.66 -8.34
N PRO A 635 -14.07 -24.61 -7.83
CA PRO A 635 -15.52 -24.51 -7.88
C PRO A 635 -16.06 -24.04 -9.24
N THR A 636 -15.20 -23.70 -10.19
CA THR A 636 -15.58 -23.04 -11.44
C THR A 636 -15.86 -24.05 -12.55
N ALA A 637 -16.54 -23.59 -13.61
CA ALA A 637 -16.83 -24.37 -14.80
C ALA A 637 -15.62 -24.53 -15.74
N GLU A 638 -14.52 -23.83 -15.47
CA GLU A 638 -13.29 -23.87 -16.26
C GLU A 638 -12.16 -24.55 -15.48
N GLU A 639 -11.12 -25.01 -16.18
CA GLU A 639 -9.92 -25.51 -15.50
C GLU A 639 -9.18 -24.37 -14.78
N ALA A 640 -8.67 -24.66 -13.59
CA ALA A 640 -7.77 -23.78 -12.86
C ALA A 640 -6.33 -24.30 -12.96
N LYS A 641 -5.36 -23.38 -12.93
CA LYS A 641 -3.93 -23.71 -12.85
C LYS A 641 -3.34 -23.06 -11.63
N VAL A 642 -2.60 -23.84 -10.84
CA VAL A 642 -1.97 -23.35 -9.61
C VAL A 642 -0.50 -23.73 -9.52
N ASN A 643 0.28 -22.90 -8.84
CA ASN A 643 1.57 -23.25 -8.27
C ASN A 643 1.37 -23.50 -6.78
N ILE A 644 1.89 -24.62 -6.25
CA ILE A 644 1.93 -24.85 -4.80
C ILE A 644 3.38 -24.76 -4.34
N LYS A 645 3.63 -23.85 -3.40
CA LYS A 645 4.95 -23.55 -2.82
C LYS A 645 4.87 -23.72 -1.31
N PHE A 646 5.99 -24.07 -0.70
CA PHE A 646 6.10 -24.29 0.74
C PHE A 646 7.17 -23.38 1.34
N GLN A 647 6.88 -22.74 2.45
CA GLN A 647 7.86 -21.89 3.15
C GLN A 647 8.27 -22.57 4.45
N THR A 648 9.58 -22.71 4.63
CA THR A 648 10.17 -23.42 5.76
C THR A 648 11.12 -22.52 6.55
N ASP A 649 11.59 -23.03 7.68
CA ASP A 649 12.68 -22.42 8.45
C ASP A 649 14.00 -22.28 7.65
N LYS A 650 14.14 -23.00 6.53
CA LYS A 650 15.30 -22.97 5.62
C LYS A 650 15.02 -22.19 4.33
N GLY A 651 13.86 -21.54 4.22
CA GLY A 651 13.41 -20.83 3.03
C GLY A 651 12.38 -21.59 2.21
N GLU A 652 12.08 -21.06 1.03
CA GLU A 652 11.03 -21.57 0.15
C GLU A 652 11.43 -22.85 -0.60
N VAL A 653 10.46 -23.74 -0.78
CA VAL A 653 10.53 -24.97 -1.56
C VAL A 653 9.38 -24.95 -2.57
N ALA A 654 9.70 -24.98 -3.86
CA ALA A 654 8.73 -25.01 -4.95
C ALA A 654 8.92 -26.29 -5.80
N PRO A 655 8.25 -27.40 -5.46
CA PRO A 655 8.41 -28.65 -6.21
C PRO A 655 7.95 -28.49 -7.66
N GLN A 656 8.78 -28.93 -8.60
CA GLN A 656 8.52 -28.74 -10.04
C GLN A 656 7.18 -29.36 -10.49
N GLU A 657 6.78 -30.49 -9.92
CA GLU A 657 5.53 -31.18 -10.25
C GLU A 657 4.26 -30.49 -9.75
N LEU A 658 4.41 -29.52 -8.85
CA LEU A 658 3.32 -28.68 -8.36
C LEU A 658 3.27 -27.30 -9.03
N GLN A 659 4.17 -27.02 -9.98
CA GLN A 659 4.13 -25.76 -10.74
C GLN A 659 3.26 -25.93 -12.00
N GLY A 660 2.27 -25.07 -12.18
CA GLY A 660 1.29 -25.16 -13.28
C GLY A 660 0.32 -26.32 -13.13
N LYS A 661 0.05 -26.77 -11.91
CA LYS A 661 -0.84 -27.90 -11.61
C LYS A 661 -2.26 -27.57 -12.05
N VAL A 662 -2.81 -28.39 -12.94
CA VAL A 662 -4.19 -28.27 -13.42
C VAL A 662 -5.16 -28.90 -12.42
N ILE A 663 -6.15 -28.12 -11.99
CA ILE A 663 -7.30 -28.56 -11.21
C ILE A 663 -8.53 -28.48 -12.11
N ALA A 664 -9.14 -29.63 -12.41
CA ALA A 664 -10.26 -29.70 -13.35
C ALA A 664 -11.49 -28.94 -12.84
N ALA A 665 -12.33 -28.44 -13.77
CA ALA A 665 -13.58 -27.75 -13.46
C ALA A 665 -14.50 -28.56 -12.54
N ASN A 666 -15.09 -27.92 -11.54
CA ASN A 666 -16.01 -28.52 -10.55
C ASN A 666 -15.45 -29.79 -9.89
N THR A 667 -14.15 -29.79 -9.55
CA THR A 667 -13.47 -30.89 -8.86
C THR A 667 -12.68 -30.39 -7.66
N ARG A 668 -12.15 -31.32 -6.87
CA ARG A 668 -11.10 -31.03 -5.88
C ARG A 668 -9.92 -31.97 -6.03
N GLN A 669 -8.75 -31.53 -5.59
CA GLN A 669 -7.56 -32.35 -5.43
C GLN A 669 -6.93 -32.09 -4.05
N SER A 670 -6.18 -33.08 -3.55
CA SER A 670 -5.46 -32.97 -2.29
C SER A 670 -4.01 -33.41 -2.46
N PHE A 671 -3.12 -32.69 -1.79
CA PHE A 671 -1.69 -32.84 -1.90
C PHE A 671 -1.11 -33.11 -0.51
N LEU A 672 -0.46 -34.24 -0.34
CA LEU A 672 0.24 -34.58 0.89
C LEU A 672 1.56 -33.82 0.92
N VAL A 673 1.68 -32.81 1.78
CA VAL A 673 2.86 -31.95 1.90
C VAL A 673 4.11 -32.76 2.27
N ASN A 674 3.93 -33.86 3.03
CA ASN A 674 5.01 -34.76 3.41
C ASN A 674 5.78 -35.36 2.23
N ASP A 675 5.14 -35.52 1.06
CA ASP A 675 5.80 -36.05 -0.14
C ASP A 675 6.81 -35.04 -0.74
N TYR A 676 6.65 -33.76 -0.41
CA TYR A 676 7.39 -32.64 -0.99
C TYR A 676 8.41 -32.02 -0.03
N VAL A 677 8.06 -31.96 1.25
CA VAL A 677 8.88 -31.37 2.31
C VAL A 677 8.99 -32.38 3.45
N PRO A 678 9.91 -33.37 3.38
CA PRO A 678 9.99 -34.40 4.40
C PRO A 678 10.63 -33.90 5.70
N ASP A 679 10.11 -34.36 6.85
CA ASP A 679 10.67 -34.18 8.19
C ASP A 679 10.99 -32.71 8.57
N ASN A 680 10.00 -31.83 8.41
CA ASN A 680 10.08 -30.43 8.83
C ASN A 680 8.93 -30.04 9.78
N TYR A 681 9.27 -29.39 10.89
CA TYR A 681 8.32 -28.93 11.91
C TYR A 681 7.64 -27.59 11.58
N ASN A 682 8.20 -26.79 10.66
CA ASN A 682 7.66 -25.49 10.28
C ASN A 682 7.49 -25.45 8.77
N VAL A 683 6.29 -25.77 8.29
CA VAL A 683 5.93 -25.67 6.87
C VAL A 683 4.66 -24.85 6.72
N SER A 684 4.71 -23.70 6.05
CA SER A 684 3.50 -23.02 5.56
C SER A 684 3.36 -23.27 4.07
N THR A 685 2.16 -23.05 3.54
CA THR A 685 1.86 -23.23 2.12
C THR A 685 1.44 -21.89 1.51
N PHE A 686 1.84 -21.70 0.25
CA PHE A 686 1.28 -20.70 -0.63
C PHE A 686 0.79 -21.39 -1.91
N VAL A 687 -0.51 -21.25 -2.21
CA VAL A 687 -1.14 -21.74 -3.44
C VAL A 687 -1.40 -20.55 -4.34
N GLU A 688 -0.51 -20.32 -5.30
CA GLU A 688 -0.62 -19.25 -6.29
C GLU A 688 -1.49 -19.71 -7.46
N THR A 689 -2.54 -18.95 -7.75
CA THR A 689 -3.47 -19.16 -8.87
C THR A 689 -2.94 -18.46 -10.10
N LEU A 690 -2.67 -19.24 -11.14
CA LEU A 690 -2.19 -18.76 -12.43
C LEU A 690 -3.33 -18.52 -13.42
N GLN A 691 -4.42 -19.27 -13.26
CA GLN A 691 -5.58 -19.25 -14.14
C GLN A 691 -6.79 -19.81 -13.38
N GLY A 692 -7.98 -19.25 -13.62
CA GLY A 692 -9.23 -19.72 -13.01
C GLY A 692 -9.33 -19.34 -11.53
N GLY A 693 -10.22 -20.01 -10.81
CA GLY A 693 -10.45 -19.77 -9.38
C GLY A 693 -10.35 -21.05 -8.56
N VAL A 694 -9.73 -20.97 -7.38
CA VAL A 694 -9.62 -22.10 -6.45
C VAL A 694 -9.90 -21.69 -5.01
N VAL A 695 -10.42 -22.60 -4.19
CA VAL A 695 -10.54 -22.45 -2.73
C VAL A 695 -9.60 -23.43 -2.07
N CYS A 696 -8.84 -22.96 -1.07
CA CYS A 696 -7.81 -23.76 -0.44
C CYS A 696 -8.01 -23.94 1.07
N GLU A 697 -7.91 -25.17 1.55
CA GLU A 697 -7.91 -25.54 2.98
C GLU A 697 -6.67 -26.38 3.31
N ARG A 698 -6.41 -26.58 4.61
CA ARG A 698 -5.30 -27.40 5.09
C ARG A 698 -5.70 -28.26 6.28
N ALA A 699 -5.79 -29.56 6.02
CA ALA A 699 -6.03 -30.56 7.05
C ALA A 699 -4.71 -31.13 7.59
N MET A 700 -4.62 -31.27 8.91
CA MET A 700 -3.54 -31.97 9.59
C MET A 700 -4.06 -33.15 10.39
N TYR A 701 -3.29 -34.24 10.35
CA TYR A 701 -3.53 -35.42 11.17
C TYR A 701 -2.24 -35.83 11.85
N GLY A 702 -2.27 -36.15 13.14
CA GLY A 702 -1.06 -36.56 13.86
C GLY A 702 -1.22 -37.82 14.68
N ASP A 703 -0.09 -38.40 15.07
CA ASP A 703 0.01 -39.59 15.92
C ASP A 703 -0.82 -40.78 15.39
N SER A 704 -0.67 -41.08 14.09
CA SER A 704 -1.50 -42.08 13.39
C SER A 704 -2.99 -41.73 13.39
N ARG A 705 -3.30 -40.45 13.14
CA ARG A 705 -4.65 -39.87 13.15
C ARG A 705 -5.36 -40.08 14.48
N ARG A 706 -4.64 -39.87 15.59
CA ARG A 706 -5.25 -39.81 16.94
C ARG A 706 -5.99 -38.50 17.15
N TRP A 707 -5.50 -37.44 16.54
CA TRP A 707 -6.09 -36.11 16.50
C TRP A 707 -6.01 -35.58 15.07
N ALA A 708 -6.84 -34.59 14.78
CA ALA A 708 -6.83 -33.85 13.53
C ALA A 708 -7.21 -32.41 13.80
N HIS A 709 -6.91 -31.52 12.87
CA HIS A 709 -7.39 -30.14 12.84
C HIS A 709 -7.32 -29.63 11.39
N ASP A 710 -8.06 -28.58 11.05
CA ASP A 710 -8.20 -28.05 9.70
C ASP A 710 -8.49 -26.55 9.72
N SER A 711 -8.13 -25.87 8.65
CA SER A 711 -8.33 -24.43 8.54
C SER A 711 -8.38 -23.98 7.09
N ILE A 712 -9.25 -23.00 6.81
CA ILE A 712 -9.37 -22.32 5.52
C ILE A 712 -8.17 -21.41 5.26
N GLY A 713 -7.69 -21.33 4.02
CA GLY A 713 -6.65 -20.38 3.69
C GLY A 713 -7.16 -18.94 3.62
N VAL A 714 -6.23 -17.99 3.65
CA VAL A 714 -6.53 -16.56 3.42
C VAL A 714 -5.91 -16.10 2.11
N ASN A 715 -6.44 -15.04 1.52
CA ASN A 715 -6.05 -14.54 0.20
C ASN A 715 -5.17 -13.29 0.25
N ALA A 716 -4.88 -12.76 1.44
CA ALA A 716 -3.96 -11.63 1.61
C ALA A 716 -3.24 -11.69 2.96
N PRO A 717 -1.94 -11.31 3.01
CA PRO A 717 -1.31 -10.93 4.26
C PRO A 717 -1.86 -9.59 4.77
N ALA A 718 -1.82 -9.37 6.08
CA ALA A 718 -2.28 -8.14 6.71
C ALA A 718 -1.35 -7.68 7.84
N ALA A 719 -1.49 -6.40 8.21
CA ALA A 719 -0.72 -5.79 9.29
C ALA A 719 -1.22 -6.21 10.68
N GLU A 720 -2.51 -6.50 10.85
CA GLU A 720 -3.07 -6.93 12.13
C GLU A 720 -3.81 -8.26 12.00
N TRP A 721 -3.67 -9.12 13.01
CA TRP A 721 -4.37 -10.40 13.11
C TRP A 721 -4.84 -10.69 14.54
N TYR A 722 -6.10 -11.12 14.65
CA TYR A 722 -6.77 -11.45 15.90
C TYR A 722 -7.14 -12.94 15.94
N LEU A 723 -6.91 -13.57 17.08
CA LEU A 723 -7.21 -14.99 17.36
C LEU A 723 -7.88 -15.07 18.74
N ALA A 724 -9.17 -15.38 18.80
CA ALA A 724 -10.01 -15.22 20.00
C ALA A 724 -9.92 -16.40 20.99
N GLU A 725 -9.57 -17.60 20.54
CA GLU A 725 -9.28 -18.76 21.39
C GLU A 725 -7.79 -18.88 21.73
N GLY A 726 -7.52 -19.69 22.74
CA GLY A 726 -6.21 -19.90 23.32
C GLY A 726 -6.33 -20.26 24.79
N SER A 727 -5.53 -21.22 25.24
CA SER A 727 -5.35 -21.47 26.66
C SER A 727 -3.97 -22.04 26.96
N THR A 728 -3.38 -21.52 28.02
CA THR A 728 -2.16 -22.05 28.60
C THR A 728 -2.45 -22.86 29.86
N ALA A 729 -3.71 -22.89 30.33
CA ALA A 729 -4.12 -23.61 31.51
C ALA A 729 -4.40 -25.10 31.21
N GLY A 730 -4.49 -25.92 32.27
CA GLY A 730 -4.98 -27.30 32.15
C GLY A 730 -4.11 -28.25 31.34
N GLY A 731 -2.84 -27.89 31.07
CA GLY A 731 -1.95 -28.69 30.21
C GLY A 731 -2.21 -28.53 28.71
N MET A 732 -2.93 -27.47 28.32
CA MET A 732 -3.09 -27.09 26.92
C MET A 732 -1.84 -26.37 26.41
N GLU A 733 -1.43 -26.72 25.20
CA GLU A 733 -0.35 -26.12 24.44
C GLU A 733 -0.96 -25.18 23.39
N THR A 734 -0.71 -23.87 23.48
CA THR A 734 -1.15 -22.90 22.47
C THR A 734 0.05 -22.42 21.65
N TRP A 735 -0.11 -22.43 20.32
CA TRP A 735 0.90 -22.03 19.35
C TRP A 735 0.35 -20.97 18.41
N VAL A 736 1.11 -19.89 18.20
CA VAL A 736 0.79 -18.84 17.22
C VAL A 736 1.74 -18.96 16.05
N LEU A 737 1.18 -18.96 14.85
CA LEU A 737 1.86 -19.24 13.61
C LEU A 737 1.88 -18.01 12.75
N VAL A 738 3.06 -17.58 12.32
CA VAL A 738 3.23 -16.34 11.57
C VAL A 738 4.03 -16.64 10.31
N GLN A 739 3.34 -16.58 9.17
CA GLN A 739 3.92 -16.69 7.84
C GLN A 739 4.26 -15.28 7.32
N ASN A 740 5.47 -15.10 6.81
CA ASN A 740 5.87 -13.93 6.05
C ASN A 740 5.99 -14.32 4.57
N PRO A 741 4.97 -14.01 3.75
CA PRO A 741 5.02 -14.33 2.33
C PRO A 741 5.90 -13.38 1.51
N SER A 742 6.35 -12.26 2.08
CA SER A 742 7.08 -11.23 1.34
C SER A 742 8.56 -11.60 1.10
N HIS A 743 9.20 -10.95 0.13
CA HIS A 743 10.62 -11.11 -0.17
C HIS A 743 11.56 -10.31 0.76
N ARG A 744 11.02 -9.69 1.82
CA ARG A 744 11.80 -8.97 2.83
C ARG A 744 11.44 -9.42 4.24
N ASP A 745 12.29 -9.09 5.19
CA ASP A 745 12.02 -9.35 6.60
C ASP A 745 10.88 -8.46 7.11
N VAL A 746 9.92 -9.07 7.82
CA VAL A 746 8.83 -8.37 8.50
C VAL A 746 9.03 -8.49 10.00
N ARG A 747 8.89 -7.38 10.74
CA ARG A 747 8.89 -7.38 12.21
C ARG A 747 7.47 -7.42 12.72
N VAL A 748 7.22 -8.22 13.76
CA VAL A 748 5.91 -8.33 14.41
C VAL A 748 5.99 -8.09 15.91
N ASN A 749 4.93 -7.50 16.45
CA ASN A 749 4.62 -7.47 17.87
C ASN A 749 3.53 -8.50 18.15
N ILE A 750 3.68 -9.32 19.20
CA ILE A 750 2.64 -10.26 19.62
C ILE A 750 2.23 -9.93 21.05
N SER A 751 0.93 -9.79 21.26
CA SER A 751 0.34 -9.54 22.58
C SER A 751 -0.85 -10.47 22.83
N PHE A 752 -1.16 -10.68 24.11
CA PHE A 752 -2.19 -11.59 24.57
C PHE A 752 -3.19 -10.85 25.43
N GLN A 753 -4.48 -11.08 25.24
CA GLN A 753 -5.52 -10.61 26.16
C GLN A 753 -5.98 -11.77 27.00
N THR A 754 -6.07 -11.53 28.30
CA THR A 754 -6.49 -12.52 29.30
C THR A 754 -7.73 -12.03 30.00
N ASP A 755 -8.37 -12.90 30.77
CA ASP A 755 -9.48 -12.54 31.66
C ASP A 755 -9.06 -11.47 32.70
N ALA A 756 -7.75 -11.27 32.91
CA ALA A 756 -7.15 -10.25 33.79
C ALA A 756 -6.57 -9.04 33.02
N GLY A 757 -6.82 -8.92 31.71
CA GLY A 757 -6.34 -7.84 30.84
C GLY A 757 -5.15 -8.22 29.94
N ARG A 758 -4.62 -7.23 29.22
CA ARG A 758 -3.54 -7.39 28.21
C ARG A 758 -2.18 -7.72 28.82
N LYS A 759 -1.43 -8.58 28.13
CA LYS A 759 -0.03 -8.95 28.35
C LYS A 759 0.73 -8.77 27.04
N ALA A 760 1.77 -7.93 27.04
CA ALA A 760 2.66 -7.73 25.89
C ALA A 760 4.10 -8.04 26.32
N PRO A 761 4.55 -9.31 26.18
CA PRO A 761 5.89 -9.69 26.59
C PRO A 761 6.96 -8.99 25.75
N ASP A 762 7.98 -8.41 26.40
CA ASP A 762 9.08 -7.70 25.72
C ASP A 762 9.78 -8.56 24.67
N ALA A 763 9.92 -9.87 24.93
CA ALA A 763 10.54 -10.83 24.01
C ALA A 763 9.78 -11.03 22.69
N LEU A 764 8.52 -10.57 22.64
CA LEU A 764 7.64 -10.68 21.47
C LEU A 764 7.39 -9.32 20.79
N GLN A 765 8.10 -8.25 21.18
CA GLN A 765 7.99 -6.95 20.53
C GLN A 765 9.11 -6.78 19.49
N GLY A 766 8.74 -6.49 18.24
CA GLY A 766 9.65 -6.26 17.13
C GLY A 766 10.38 -7.51 16.62
N VAL A 767 9.78 -8.69 16.78
CA VAL A 767 10.40 -9.96 16.39
C VAL A 767 10.42 -10.09 14.87
N THR A 768 11.59 -10.36 14.30
CA THR A 768 11.74 -10.59 12.86
C THR A 768 11.20 -11.95 12.42
N ILE A 769 10.33 -11.94 11.42
CA ILE A 769 9.93 -13.07 10.58
C ILE A 769 10.68 -12.92 9.25
N PRO A 770 11.67 -13.78 8.95
CA PRO A 770 12.48 -13.64 7.74
C PRO A 770 11.65 -13.67 6.44
N ALA A 771 12.18 -13.08 5.38
CA ALA A 771 11.58 -13.16 4.04
C ALA A 771 11.23 -14.59 3.61
N ALA A 772 10.08 -14.76 2.94
CA ALA A 772 9.60 -16.02 2.36
C ALA A 772 9.71 -17.21 3.32
N SER A 773 9.31 -17.01 4.57
CA SER A 773 9.49 -17.97 5.66
C SER A 773 8.29 -17.96 6.61
N ARG A 774 8.32 -18.84 7.60
CA ARG A 774 7.40 -18.78 8.75
C ARG A 774 8.12 -18.96 10.06
N ARG A 775 7.48 -18.50 11.13
CA ARG A 775 7.88 -18.77 12.51
C ARG A 775 6.67 -19.15 13.35
N THR A 776 6.94 -19.90 14.41
CA THR A 776 5.93 -20.41 15.33
C THR A 776 6.33 -20.04 16.76
N PHE A 777 5.36 -19.60 17.56
CA PHE A 777 5.56 -19.10 18.91
C PHE A 777 4.77 -19.94 19.91
N PHE A 778 5.46 -20.56 20.86
CA PHE A 778 4.82 -21.30 21.94
C PHE A 778 4.31 -20.34 23.01
N VAL A 779 3.00 -20.12 23.08
CA VAL A 779 2.41 -19.08 23.95
C VAL A 779 2.66 -19.37 25.43
N ASN A 780 2.70 -20.65 25.81
CA ASN A 780 2.92 -21.08 27.19
C ASN A 780 4.27 -20.61 27.76
N ASP A 781 5.28 -20.34 26.93
CA ASP A 781 6.57 -19.80 27.38
C ASP A 781 6.48 -18.34 27.85
N TYR A 782 5.46 -17.61 27.39
CA TYR A 782 5.31 -16.17 27.64
C TYR A 782 4.17 -15.85 28.60
N VAL A 783 3.13 -16.69 28.64
CA VAL A 783 1.98 -16.56 29.54
C VAL A 783 1.75 -17.91 30.23
N PRO A 784 2.45 -18.22 31.34
CA PRO A 784 2.51 -19.59 31.84
C PRO A 784 1.28 -20.04 32.65
N ASN A 785 0.72 -21.20 32.25
CA ASN A 785 -0.06 -22.17 33.03
C ASN A 785 -1.23 -21.67 33.91
N ASN A 786 -1.87 -20.55 33.57
CA ASN A 786 -2.97 -19.99 34.38
C ASN A 786 -4.02 -19.18 33.60
N TYR A 787 -3.97 -19.17 32.27
CA TYR A 787 -4.75 -18.20 31.49
C TYR A 787 -5.47 -18.85 30.32
N ASN A 788 -6.73 -18.46 30.14
CA ASN A 788 -7.32 -18.35 28.82
C ASN A 788 -6.73 -17.10 28.15
N VAL A 789 -6.36 -17.22 26.88
CA VAL A 789 -5.66 -16.18 26.13
C VAL A 789 -6.32 -16.01 24.77
N SER A 790 -6.40 -14.78 24.30
CA SER A 790 -6.59 -14.46 22.89
C SER A 790 -5.35 -13.71 22.43
N THR A 791 -5.05 -13.73 21.13
CA THR A 791 -3.83 -13.17 20.56
C THR A 791 -4.14 -12.00 19.64
N LEU A 792 -3.25 -11.00 19.66
CA LEU A 792 -3.11 -9.96 18.65
C LEU A 792 -1.68 -9.99 18.11
N VAL A 793 -1.53 -10.09 16.79
CA VAL A 793 -0.26 -9.97 16.06
C VAL A 793 -0.30 -8.69 15.22
N GLU A 794 0.70 -7.82 15.40
CA GLU A 794 0.82 -6.52 14.73
C GLU A 794 2.14 -6.48 13.95
N ALA A 795 2.09 -6.40 12.63
CA ALA A 795 3.26 -6.26 11.77
C ALA A 795 3.65 -4.79 11.61
N VAL A 796 4.95 -4.51 11.74
CA VAL A 796 5.48 -3.15 11.86
C VAL A 796 5.91 -2.57 10.52
N ASN A 797 6.21 -3.41 9.52
CA ASN A 797 6.78 -2.99 8.24
C ASN A 797 6.40 -3.90 7.06
N GLY A 798 5.15 -4.36 7.00
CA GLY A 798 4.59 -5.19 5.94
C GLY A 798 3.41 -6.02 6.45
N GLY A 799 2.94 -6.97 5.65
CA GLY A 799 1.91 -7.93 6.05
C GLY A 799 2.45 -9.32 6.42
N VAL A 800 1.76 -10.01 7.32
CA VAL A 800 1.95 -11.42 7.65
C VAL A 800 0.63 -12.18 7.51
N VAL A 801 0.65 -13.50 7.64
CA VAL A 801 -0.54 -14.35 7.77
C VAL A 801 -0.45 -15.13 9.07
N CYS A 802 -1.54 -15.18 9.83
CA CYS A 802 -1.54 -15.78 11.16
C CYS A 802 -2.60 -16.88 11.35
N GLU A 803 -2.17 -17.97 12.00
CA GLU A 803 -3.04 -19.05 12.49
C GLU A 803 -2.71 -19.38 13.95
N ARG A 804 -3.61 -20.09 14.64
CA ARG A 804 -3.36 -20.65 15.97
C ARG A 804 -3.63 -22.14 15.97
N ALA A 805 -2.69 -22.92 16.50
CA ALA A 805 -2.91 -24.34 16.81
C ALA A 805 -2.92 -24.57 18.32
N MET A 806 -3.81 -25.47 18.76
CA MET A 806 -3.91 -25.91 20.14
C MET A 806 -3.87 -27.42 20.26
N TYR A 807 -3.18 -27.89 21.28
CA TYR A 807 -3.11 -29.30 21.63
C TYR A 807 -3.37 -29.49 23.12
N GLY A 808 -4.05 -30.55 23.52
CA GLY A 808 -4.27 -30.82 24.94
C GLY A 808 -4.24 -32.28 25.31
N ASP A 809 -4.19 -32.52 26.63
CA ASP A 809 -4.12 -33.85 27.22
C ASP A 809 -3.00 -34.72 26.65
N SER A 810 -1.77 -34.17 26.61
CA SER A 810 -0.62 -34.81 25.95
C SER A 810 -0.86 -35.09 24.46
N ARG A 811 -1.43 -34.09 23.77
CA ARG A 811 -1.82 -34.15 22.35
C ARG A 811 -2.77 -35.32 22.04
N ARG A 812 -3.71 -35.58 22.94
CA ARG A 812 -4.81 -36.52 22.68
C ARG A 812 -5.80 -35.93 21.67
N TRP A 813 -5.99 -34.63 21.72
CA TRP A 813 -6.79 -33.84 20.79
C TRP A 813 -6.00 -32.63 20.34
N ALA A 814 -6.42 -32.06 19.22
CA ALA A 814 -5.93 -30.81 18.68
C ALA A 814 -7.09 -30.04 18.02
N HIS A 815 -6.94 -28.74 17.86
CA HIS A 815 -7.75 -27.92 16.97
C HIS A 815 -6.94 -26.69 16.56
N ASP A 816 -7.36 -25.99 15.51
CA ASP A 816 -6.77 -24.76 15.05
C ASP A 816 -7.83 -23.83 14.48
N SER A 817 -7.42 -22.61 14.17
CA SER A 817 -8.21 -21.67 13.38
C SER A 817 -7.27 -20.64 12.73
N ILE A 818 -7.68 -20.12 11.56
CA ILE A 818 -7.18 -18.85 11.06
C ILE A 818 -7.50 -17.70 12.02
N GLY A 819 -6.65 -16.67 11.97
CA GLY A 819 -7.00 -15.37 12.52
C GLY A 819 -7.86 -14.56 11.55
N VAL A 820 -8.32 -13.42 12.04
CA VAL A 820 -9.03 -12.39 11.25
C VAL A 820 -8.28 -11.08 11.31
N THR A 821 -8.46 -10.24 10.29
CA THR A 821 -7.74 -8.98 10.16
C THR A 821 -8.49 -7.78 10.74
N SER A 822 -9.80 -7.93 10.98
CA SER A 822 -10.65 -6.82 11.42
C SER A 822 -11.71 -7.31 12.42
N PRO A 823 -11.88 -6.64 13.57
CA PRO A 823 -12.97 -6.92 14.51
C PRO A 823 -14.32 -6.45 13.95
N SER A 824 -15.43 -6.90 14.54
CA SER A 824 -16.79 -6.50 14.12
C SER A 824 -17.76 -6.49 15.30
N ARG A 825 -18.85 -5.74 15.14
CA ARG A 825 -19.97 -5.70 16.10
C ARG A 825 -20.93 -6.86 15.95
N THR A 826 -20.89 -7.63 14.85
CA THR A 826 -21.76 -8.79 14.63
C THR A 826 -20.96 -9.97 14.11
N TRP A 827 -21.17 -11.14 14.71
CA TRP A 827 -20.53 -12.40 14.35
C TRP A 827 -21.55 -13.53 14.27
N TYR A 828 -21.30 -14.49 13.38
CA TYR A 828 -22.11 -15.68 13.18
C TYR A 828 -21.21 -16.92 13.19
N LEU A 829 -21.68 -17.97 13.88
CA LEU A 829 -21.02 -19.26 14.01
C LEU A 829 -22.07 -20.35 13.77
N ALA A 830 -21.95 -21.10 12.68
CA ALA A 830 -22.98 -22.00 12.16
C ALA A 830 -22.99 -23.39 12.82
N GLU A 831 -21.85 -23.83 13.37
CA GLU A 831 -21.73 -25.07 14.14
C GLU A 831 -21.97 -24.85 15.64
N GLY A 832 -22.31 -25.95 16.31
CA GLY A 832 -22.54 -26.02 17.74
C GLY A 832 -23.49 -27.16 18.09
N CYS A 833 -23.21 -27.82 19.21
CA CYS A 833 -24.09 -28.84 19.77
C CYS A 833 -24.01 -28.84 21.30
N THR A 834 -25.17 -28.91 21.94
CA THR A 834 -25.36 -29.03 23.40
C THR A 834 -26.04 -30.34 23.78
N ALA A 835 -26.15 -31.27 22.84
CA ALA A 835 -26.70 -32.60 23.05
C ALA A 835 -25.60 -33.61 23.37
N GLY A 836 -25.95 -34.68 24.08
CA GLY A 836 -25.03 -35.79 24.35
C GLY A 836 -23.79 -35.36 25.12
N GLU A 837 -22.61 -35.78 24.64
CA GLU A 837 -21.31 -35.51 25.26
C GLU A 837 -20.59 -34.30 24.63
N PHE A 838 -21.30 -33.45 23.87
CA PHE A 838 -20.75 -32.26 23.25
C PHE A 838 -20.67 -31.09 24.22
N GLU A 839 -19.54 -30.38 24.18
CA GLU A 839 -19.24 -29.18 24.96
C GLU A 839 -18.90 -28.05 23.98
N THR A 840 -19.80 -27.06 23.83
CA THR A 840 -19.62 -25.94 22.90
C THR A 840 -19.31 -24.64 23.64
N TRP A 841 -18.22 -23.98 23.28
CA TRP A 841 -17.79 -22.70 23.83
C TRP A 841 -17.77 -21.61 22.77
N ILE A 842 -18.29 -20.44 23.10
CA ILE A 842 -18.11 -19.22 22.31
C ILE A 842 -17.07 -18.33 22.99
N LEU A 843 -16.09 -17.88 22.21
CA LEU A 843 -14.92 -17.16 22.68
C LEU A 843 -14.96 -15.75 22.14
N VAL A 844 -15.01 -14.78 23.05
CA VAL A 844 -15.13 -13.37 22.69
C VAL A 844 -13.89 -12.63 23.14
N GLN A 845 -13.20 -12.05 22.16
CA GLN A 845 -12.08 -11.14 22.34
C GLN A 845 -12.57 -9.69 22.20
N ASN A 846 -12.25 -8.84 23.17
CA ASN A 846 -12.43 -7.39 23.07
C ASN A 846 -11.06 -6.73 22.93
N PRO A 847 -10.65 -6.34 21.71
CA PRO A 847 -9.38 -5.66 21.49
C PRO A 847 -9.40 -4.18 21.89
N GLY A 848 -10.58 -3.58 21.95
CA GLY A 848 -10.76 -2.15 22.15
C GLY A 848 -10.47 -1.66 23.57
N ASP A 849 -10.35 -0.35 23.68
CA ASP A 849 -10.06 0.37 24.92
C ASP A 849 -11.27 0.58 25.82
N ASN A 850 -12.46 0.25 25.31
CA ASN A 850 -13.73 0.35 26.02
C ASN A 850 -14.34 -1.04 26.28
N PRO A 851 -15.08 -1.23 27.39
CA PRO A 851 -15.86 -2.44 27.61
C PRO A 851 -16.89 -2.67 26.49
N ALA A 852 -17.02 -3.91 26.02
CA ALA A 852 -18.00 -4.33 25.03
C ALA A 852 -19.17 -5.01 25.72
N GLU A 853 -20.39 -4.49 25.56
CA GLU A 853 -21.61 -5.19 25.96
C GLU A 853 -22.01 -6.12 24.83
N ILE A 854 -22.22 -7.41 25.13
CA ILE A 854 -22.58 -8.42 24.14
C ILE A 854 -23.99 -8.96 24.35
N ASP A 855 -24.63 -9.38 23.26
CA ASP A 855 -25.90 -10.11 23.24
C ASP A 855 -25.79 -11.30 22.29
N MET A 856 -26.02 -12.51 22.80
CA MET A 856 -25.97 -13.73 22.00
C MET A 856 -27.36 -14.30 21.73
N LEU A 857 -27.63 -14.63 20.48
CA LEU A 857 -28.83 -15.34 20.03
C LEU A 857 -28.45 -16.75 19.57
N LEU A 858 -29.16 -17.75 20.09
CA LEU A 858 -28.90 -19.17 19.86
C LEU A 858 -29.99 -19.74 18.94
N GLN A 859 -29.63 -20.20 17.76
CA GLN A 859 -30.58 -20.67 16.76
C GLN A 859 -30.59 -22.20 16.72
N THR A 860 -31.74 -22.79 17.02
CA THR A 860 -31.92 -24.25 17.15
C THR A 860 -32.93 -24.77 16.12
N GLY A 861 -33.09 -26.09 16.03
CA GLY A 861 -34.13 -26.71 15.20
C GLY A 861 -35.58 -26.36 15.62
N GLU A 862 -35.79 -25.85 16.85
CA GLU A 862 -37.09 -25.37 17.33
C GLU A 862 -37.26 -23.85 17.24
N GLY A 863 -36.26 -23.14 16.68
CA GLY A 863 -36.22 -21.69 16.55
C GLY A 863 -35.19 -21.03 17.47
N GLN A 864 -35.27 -19.70 17.57
CA GLN A 864 -34.29 -18.89 18.28
C GLN A 864 -34.55 -18.84 19.79
N ALA A 865 -33.49 -19.02 20.57
CA ALA A 865 -33.41 -18.87 22.00
C ALA A 865 -32.42 -17.75 22.38
N GLN A 866 -32.54 -17.23 23.59
CA GLN A 866 -31.64 -16.20 24.12
C GLN A 866 -30.42 -16.87 24.78
N GLY A 867 -29.23 -16.46 24.37
CA GLY A 867 -27.96 -16.82 24.99
C GLY A 867 -27.48 -15.79 26.03
N PRO A 868 -26.18 -15.79 26.38
CA PRO A 868 -25.62 -14.84 27.34
C PRO A 868 -25.77 -13.38 26.90
N ARG A 869 -25.93 -12.52 27.91
CA ARG A 869 -25.64 -11.09 27.86
C ARG A 869 -24.61 -10.78 28.91
N ASP A 870 -23.51 -10.18 28.52
CA ASP A 870 -22.41 -9.90 29.43
C ASP A 870 -21.60 -8.68 28.96
N ILE A 871 -20.71 -8.20 29.81
CA ILE A 871 -19.74 -7.16 29.50
C ILE A 871 -18.36 -7.81 29.43
N VAL A 872 -17.74 -7.71 28.26
CA VAL A 872 -16.34 -8.09 28.05
C VAL A 872 -15.48 -6.85 28.29
N PRO A 873 -14.67 -6.79 29.37
CA PRO A 873 -13.85 -5.62 29.66
C PRO A 873 -12.92 -5.22 28.50
N ALA A 874 -12.49 -3.96 28.49
CA ALA A 874 -11.50 -3.46 27.54
C ALA A 874 -10.22 -4.31 27.53
N ARG A 875 -9.62 -4.51 26.35
CA ARG A 875 -8.37 -5.26 26.15
C ARG A 875 -8.35 -6.60 26.89
N SER A 876 -9.45 -7.35 26.82
CA SER A 876 -9.64 -8.59 27.55
C SER A 876 -10.44 -9.61 26.71
N ARG A 877 -10.76 -10.76 27.31
CA ARG A 877 -11.55 -11.81 26.67
C ARG A 877 -12.49 -12.52 27.64
N ARG A 878 -13.47 -13.26 27.11
CA ARG A 878 -14.35 -14.18 27.87
C ARG A 878 -14.74 -15.42 27.03
N SER A 879 -14.99 -16.55 27.71
CA SER A 879 -15.59 -17.76 27.09
C SER A 879 -16.96 -18.04 27.70
N TYR A 880 -17.90 -18.54 26.90
CA TYR A 880 -19.25 -18.89 27.32
C TYR A 880 -19.59 -20.33 26.91
N ASN A 881 -19.99 -21.17 27.87
CA ASN A 881 -20.45 -22.53 27.58
C ASN A 881 -21.93 -22.50 27.19
N LEU A 882 -22.27 -22.95 25.97
CA LEU A 882 -23.65 -22.91 25.51
C LEU A 882 -24.58 -23.87 26.26
N GLY A 883 -24.03 -24.93 26.87
CA GLY A 883 -24.78 -25.89 27.68
C GLY A 883 -25.44 -25.27 28.93
N ASP A 884 -25.00 -24.09 29.35
CA ASP A 884 -25.60 -23.34 30.45
C ASP A 884 -26.91 -22.62 30.05
N TYR A 885 -27.20 -22.53 28.74
CA TYR A 885 -28.32 -21.73 28.20
C TYR A 885 -29.33 -22.59 27.42
N VAL A 886 -28.85 -23.53 26.61
CA VAL A 886 -29.68 -24.49 25.89
C VAL A 886 -29.11 -25.89 26.06
N THR A 887 -29.99 -26.89 26.17
CA THR A 887 -29.58 -28.29 26.39
C THR A 887 -30.24 -29.19 25.37
N SER A 888 -29.50 -30.16 24.82
CA SER A 888 -30.01 -31.13 23.84
C SER A 888 -30.38 -30.56 22.47
N TYR A 889 -29.63 -29.58 21.98
CA TYR A 889 -29.81 -28.99 20.65
C TYR A 889 -28.54 -28.98 19.81
N ASP A 890 -28.71 -29.22 18.52
CA ASP A 890 -27.90 -28.62 17.45
C ASP A 890 -28.15 -27.10 17.48
N VAL A 891 -27.11 -26.30 17.65
CA VAL A 891 -27.22 -24.85 17.92
C VAL A 891 -26.19 -24.05 17.12
N SER A 892 -26.61 -22.96 16.50
CA SER A 892 -25.73 -21.94 15.92
C SER A 892 -25.84 -20.66 16.74
N THR A 893 -24.84 -19.79 16.62
CA THR A 893 -24.75 -18.57 17.43
C THR A 893 -24.69 -17.34 16.55
N GLN A 894 -25.40 -16.29 16.95
CA GLN A 894 -25.17 -14.92 16.52
C GLN A 894 -24.75 -14.11 17.75
N VAL A 895 -23.64 -13.38 17.66
CA VAL A 895 -23.15 -12.48 18.71
C VAL A 895 -23.24 -11.05 18.17
N THR A 896 -23.89 -10.16 18.91
CA THR A 896 -23.85 -8.71 18.67
C THR A 896 -23.18 -7.98 19.82
N ALA A 897 -22.55 -6.84 19.55
CA ALA A 897 -21.84 -6.07 20.56
C ALA A 897 -21.92 -4.55 20.36
N THR A 898 -21.77 -3.80 21.46
CA THR A 898 -21.70 -2.32 21.43
C THR A 898 -20.34 -1.79 20.95
N GLN A 899 -19.30 -2.60 21.05
CA GLN A 899 -17.95 -2.34 20.53
C GLN A 899 -17.55 -3.45 19.56
N GLU A 900 -16.51 -3.23 18.78
CA GLU A 900 -15.99 -4.26 17.88
C GLU A 900 -15.28 -5.35 18.69
N ILE A 901 -15.62 -6.60 18.40
CA ILE A 901 -15.11 -7.80 19.06
C ILE A 901 -14.67 -8.83 18.01
N ILE A 902 -14.06 -9.92 18.45
CA ILE A 902 -13.78 -11.11 17.63
C ILE A 902 -14.42 -12.33 18.30
N CYS A 903 -15.02 -13.22 17.50
CA CYS A 903 -15.67 -14.43 18.00
C CYS A 903 -15.11 -15.71 17.35
N GLU A 904 -14.69 -16.67 18.18
CA GLU A 904 -14.36 -18.06 17.80
C GLU A 904 -15.33 -19.03 18.51
N ARG A 905 -15.38 -20.28 18.04
CA ARG A 905 -16.10 -21.38 18.69
C ARG A 905 -15.23 -22.62 18.79
N ALA A 906 -14.90 -23.00 20.02
CA ALA A 906 -14.31 -24.31 20.31
C ALA A 906 -15.36 -25.33 20.73
N MET A 907 -15.21 -26.56 20.25
CA MET A 907 -16.02 -27.70 20.64
C MET A 907 -15.16 -28.86 21.10
N TYR A 908 -15.64 -29.53 22.14
CA TYR A 908 -15.03 -30.73 22.68
C TYR A 908 -16.09 -31.82 22.83
N GLY A 909 -15.68 -33.08 22.80
CA GLY A 909 -16.59 -34.16 23.16
C GLY A 909 -15.92 -35.43 23.64
N ASP A 910 -16.75 -36.35 24.15
CA ASP A 910 -16.32 -37.62 24.76
C ASP A 910 -15.23 -37.39 25.82
N SER A 911 -15.55 -36.54 26.80
CA SER A 911 -14.60 -36.13 27.85
C SER A 911 -13.31 -35.53 27.30
N ARG A 912 -13.45 -34.68 26.27
CA ARG A 912 -12.34 -34.06 25.51
C ARG A 912 -11.39 -35.10 24.92
N ARG A 913 -11.94 -36.15 24.32
CA ARG A 913 -11.16 -37.10 23.52
C ARG A 913 -10.79 -36.51 22.16
N TRP A 914 -11.67 -35.67 21.62
CA TRP A 914 -11.49 -34.90 20.41
C TRP A 914 -11.91 -33.45 20.67
N ALA A 915 -11.43 -32.56 19.81
CA ALA A 915 -11.81 -31.16 19.77
C ALA A 915 -11.83 -30.68 18.32
N HIS A 916 -12.53 -29.59 18.06
CA HIS A 916 -12.41 -28.78 16.84
C HIS A 916 -12.79 -27.35 17.17
N ASP A 917 -12.45 -26.43 16.27
CA ASP A 917 -12.66 -25.01 16.48
C ASP A 917 -12.80 -24.29 15.14
N SER A 918 -13.39 -23.11 15.16
CA SER A 918 -13.46 -22.24 13.99
C SER A 918 -13.70 -20.80 14.40
N ILE A 919 -13.07 -19.89 13.67
CA ILE A 919 -13.47 -18.49 13.61
C ILE A 919 -14.90 -18.33 13.10
N GLY A 920 -15.62 -17.34 13.63
CA GLY A 920 -16.89 -16.91 13.07
C GLY A 920 -16.72 -16.05 11.82
N VAL A 921 -17.86 -15.64 11.24
CA VAL A 921 -17.91 -14.66 10.13
C VAL A 921 -18.73 -13.45 10.52
N THR A 922 -18.50 -12.34 9.84
CA THR A 922 -19.17 -11.07 10.13
C THR A 922 -20.43 -10.85 9.30
N SER A 923 -20.58 -11.59 8.20
CA SER A 923 -21.70 -11.44 7.26
C SER A 923 -22.14 -12.78 6.67
N PRO A 924 -23.46 -13.04 6.56
CA PRO A 924 -23.99 -14.17 5.80
C PRO A 924 -23.85 -13.93 4.28
N SER A 925 -23.82 -15.00 3.49
CA SER A 925 -23.66 -14.95 2.04
C SER A 925 -24.62 -15.89 1.30
N ARG A 926 -24.78 -15.65 0.00
CA ARG A 926 -25.53 -16.52 -0.92
C ARG A 926 -24.76 -17.75 -1.35
N THR A 927 -23.43 -17.71 -1.30
CA THR A 927 -22.57 -18.77 -1.81
C THR A 927 -21.47 -19.07 -0.80
N TRP A 928 -21.20 -20.35 -0.55
CA TRP A 928 -20.18 -20.82 0.37
C TRP A 928 -19.44 -22.03 -0.21
N TYR A 929 -18.12 -22.06 -0.03
CA TYR A 929 -17.24 -23.13 -0.44
C TYR A 929 -16.58 -23.78 0.78
N LEU A 930 -16.53 -25.11 0.79
CA LEU A 930 -15.93 -25.93 1.84
C LEU A 930 -15.03 -26.95 1.15
N ALA A 931 -13.71 -26.74 1.15
CA ALA A 931 -12.77 -27.42 0.27
C ALA A 931 -12.38 -28.83 0.77
N GLU A 932 -12.39 -29.08 2.07
CA GLU A 932 -12.22 -30.41 2.67
C GLU A 932 -13.57 -31.11 2.94
N GLY A 933 -13.49 -32.44 3.04
CA GLY A 933 -14.59 -33.37 3.19
C GLY A 933 -14.19 -34.77 2.74
N SER A 934 -14.69 -35.82 3.40
CA SER A 934 -14.49 -37.19 2.91
C SER A 934 -15.62 -38.09 3.38
N THR A 935 -16.16 -38.87 2.46
CA THR A 935 -17.07 -39.98 2.80
C THR A 935 -16.33 -41.31 2.92
N ALA A 936 -15.02 -41.33 2.66
CA ALA A 936 -14.20 -42.54 2.65
C ALA A 936 -13.66 -42.91 4.04
N GLY A 937 -13.30 -44.20 4.21
CA GLY A 937 -12.49 -44.64 5.34
C GLY A 937 -13.15 -44.49 6.72
N GLY A 938 -14.49 -44.45 6.76
CA GLY A 938 -15.25 -44.25 7.99
C GLY A 938 -15.24 -42.81 8.51
N MET A 939 -14.89 -41.83 7.67
CA MET A 939 -15.06 -40.41 7.97
C MET A 939 -16.53 -40.01 7.82
N GLU A 940 -17.02 -39.20 8.76
CA GLU A 940 -18.32 -38.57 8.73
C GLU A 940 -18.13 -37.08 8.45
N THR A 941 -18.65 -36.58 7.33
CA THR A 941 -18.61 -35.15 6.99
C THR A 941 -20.01 -34.54 7.16
N PHE A 942 -20.07 -33.39 7.82
CA PHE A 942 -21.29 -32.64 8.05
C PHE A 942 -21.16 -31.23 7.49
N VAL A 943 -22.22 -30.73 6.87
CA VAL A 943 -22.33 -29.35 6.40
C VAL A 943 -23.41 -28.67 7.22
N LEU A 944 -23.07 -27.54 7.82
CA LEU A 944 -23.90 -26.84 8.77
C LEU A 944 -24.36 -25.53 8.17
N VAL A 945 -25.67 -25.32 8.15
CA VAL A 945 -26.26 -24.16 7.49
C VAL A 945 -27.09 -23.39 8.49
N GLN A 946 -26.63 -22.20 8.86
CA GLN A 946 -27.35 -21.24 9.69
C GLN A 946 -28.11 -20.26 8.81
N ASN A 947 -29.39 -20.04 9.11
CA ASN A 947 -30.18 -18.95 8.55
C ASN A 947 -30.42 -17.90 9.63
N PRO A 948 -29.62 -16.81 9.65
CA PRO A 948 -29.80 -15.75 10.63
C PRO A 948 -30.96 -14.80 10.31
N THR A 949 -31.58 -14.94 9.14
CA THR A 949 -32.58 -13.98 8.66
C THR A 949 -33.97 -14.26 9.22
N ALA A 950 -34.84 -13.24 9.17
CA ALA A 950 -36.24 -13.35 9.59
C ALA A 950 -37.14 -14.10 8.58
N SER A 951 -36.60 -14.61 7.48
CA SER A 951 -37.33 -15.29 6.42
C SER A 951 -36.74 -16.67 6.13
N ASP A 952 -37.57 -17.59 5.64
CA ASP A 952 -37.10 -18.88 5.16
C ASP A 952 -36.18 -18.73 3.94
N VAL A 953 -35.06 -19.44 3.95
CA VAL A 953 -34.07 -19.46 2.88
C VAL A 953 -34.05 -20.84 2.23
N LYS A 954 -33.95 -20.88 0.89
CA LYS A 954 -33.79 -22.15 0.17
C LYS A 954 -32.35 -22.33 -0.28
N VAL A 955 -31.78 -23.50 -0.01
CA VAL A 955 -30.39 -23.83 -0.33
C VAL A 955 -30.27 -25.04 -1.24
N ASN A 956 -29.23 -25.02 -2.07
CA ASN A 956 -28.74 -26.11 -2.87
C ASN A 956 -27.36 -26.51 -2.34
N LEU A 957 -27.11 -27.81 -2.17
CA LEU A 957 -25.78 -28.33 -1.88
C LEU A 957 -25.28 -29.14 -3.08
N LYS A 958 -24.07 -28.85 -3.53
CA LYS A 958 -23.36 -29.57 -4.59
C LYS A 958 -22.06 -30.13 -4.03
N PHE A 959 -21.72 -31.34 -4.42
CA PHE A 959 -20.58 -32.10 -3.89
C PHE A 959 -19.56 -32.37 -4.99
N GLN A 960 -18.40 -31.76 -4.91
CA GLN A 960 -17.35 -31.87 -5.94
C GLN A 960 -16.34 -32.92 -5.51
N THR A 961 -16.08 -33.89 -6.40
CA THR A 961 -15.16 -35.00 -6.16
C THR A 961 -14.05 -35.00 -7.21
N ASP A 962 -13.03 -35.84 -7.03
CA ASP A 962 -12.01 -36.11 -8.05
C ASP A 962 -12.61 -36.69 -9.35
N ALA A 963 -13.78 -37.31 -9.27
CA ALA A 963 -14.56 -37.83 -10.40
C ALA A 963 -15.60 -36.83 -10.96
N GLY A 964 -15.63 -35.59 -10.48
CA GLY A 964 -16.59 -34.55 -10.88
C GLY A 964 -17.67 -34.24 -9.84
N GLU A 965 -18.53 -33.29 -10.19
CA GLU A 965 -19.61 -32.80 -9.32
C GLU A 965 -20.81 -33.76 -9.25
N LYS A 966 -21.41 -33.83 -8.06
CA LYS A 966 -22.64 -34.54 -7.74
C LYS A 966 -23.62 -33.57 -7.10
N ALA A 967 -24.83 -33.46 -7.66
CA ALA A 967 -25.91 -32.62 -7.14
C ALA A 967 -27.17 -33.47 -6.86
N PRO A 968 -27.26 -34.19 -5.72
CA PRO A 968 -28.38 -35.08 -5.44
C PRO A 968 -29.69 -34.29 -5.23
N ASP A 969 -30.80 -34.75 -5.84
CA ASP A 969 -32.11 -34.09 -5.78
C ASP A 969 -32.58 -33.78 -4.35
N LYS A 970 -32.20 -34.61 -3.37
CA LYS A 970 -32.62 -34.47 -1.96
C LYS A 970 -32.04 -33.25 -1.25
N VAL A 971 -30.99 -32.63 -1.79
CA VAL A 971 -30.34 -31.44 -1.23
C VAL A 971 -30.42 -30.24 -2.18
N GLN A 972 -31.37 -30.26 -3.12
CA GLN A 972 -31.70 -29.11 -3.97
C GLN A 972 -33.00 -28.45 -3.48
N GLY A 973 -32.96 -27.14 -3.26
CA GLY A 973 -34.09 -26.31 -2.84
C GLY A 973 -34.60 -26.60 -1.44
N VAL A 974 -33.71 -27.08 -0.54
CA VAL A 974 -34.06 -27.39 0.86
C VAL A 974 -34.33 -26.09 1.61
N THR A 975 -35.43 -26.03 2.35
CA THR A 975 -35.78 -24.87 3.16
C THR A 975 -35.06 -24.91 4.51
N ILE A 976 -34.28 -23.87 4.80
CA ILE A 976 -33.75 -23.54 6.13
C ILE A 976 -34.67 -22.48 6.72
N ARG A 977 -35.32 -22.79 7.85
CA ARG A 977 -36.32 -21.88 8.45
C ARG A 977 -35.68 -20.58 8.92
N ALA A 978 -36.45 -19.50 8.96
CA ALA A 978 -36.04 -18.24 9.57
C ALA A 978 -35.44 -18.46 10.98
N GLN A 979 -34.33 -17.77 11.28
CA GLN A 979 -33.67 -17.76 12.60
C GLN A 979 -33.44 -19.16 13.19
N SER A 980 -32.92 -20.07 12.35
CA SER A 980 -32.70 -21.48 12.70
C SER A 980 -31.45 -22.02 12.01
N ARG A 981 -31.16 -23.30 12.23
CA ARG A 981 -30.09 -24.01 11.53
C ARG A 981 -30.49 -25.43 11.15
N GLU A 982 -29.77 -26.00 10.20
CA GLU A 982 -29.86 -27.40 9.80
C GLU A 982 -28.46 -28.04 9.66
N THR A 983 -28.39 -29.37 9.81
CA THR A 983 -27.17 -30.18 9.64
C THR A 983 -27.37 -31.17 8.50
N PHE A 984 -26.46 -31.23 7.54
CA PHE A 984 -26.48 -32.19 6.44
C PHE A 984 -25.30 -33.16 6.54
N LYS A 985 -25.58 -34.45 6.77
CA LYS A 985 -24.55 -35.48 6.73
C LYS A 985 -24.23 -35.87 5.29
N VAL A 986 -23.06 -35.48 4.79
CA VAL A 986 -22.66 -35.67 3.38
C VAL A 986 -22.66 -37.14 2.97
N ASN A 987 -22.32 -38.05 3.89
CA ASN A 987 -22.34 -39.50 3.67
C ASN A 987 -23.71 -40.06 3.25
N ASP A 988 -24.81 -39.36 3.55
CA ASP A 988 -26.16 -39.78 3.16
C ASP A 988 -26.47 -39.48 1.68
N TYR A 989 -25.63 -38.67 1.03
CA TYR A 989 -25.83 -38.14 -0.31
C TYR A 989 -24.72 -38.53 -1.29
N VAL A 990 -23.50 -38.74 -0.80
CA VAL A 990 -22.33 -39.18 -1.58
C VAL A 990 -21.91 -40.56 -1.11
N PRO A 991 -21.72 -41.55 -2.01
CA PRO A 991 -21.30 -42.90 -1.62
C PRO A 991 -20.00 -42.91 -0.80
N ASP A 992 -19.83 -43.92 0.05
CA ASP A 992 -18.55 -44.21 0.71
C ASP A 992 -17.45 -44.44 -0.35
N ASN A 993 -16.26 -43.88 -0.15
CA ASN A 993 -15.08 -43.83 -1.06
C ASN A 993 -14.83 -42.53 -1.86
N TYR A 994 -15.28 -41.36 -1.42
CA TYR A 994 -14.90 -40.09 -2.07
C TYR A 994 -14.24 -39.10 -1.11
N ASN A 995 -13.23 -38.41 -1.60
CA ASN A 995 -12.87 -37.08 -1.13
C ASN A 995 -13.85 -36.08 -1.77
N VAL A 996 -14.42 -35.20 -0.96
CA VAL A 996 -15.53 -34.33 -1.36
C VAL A 996 -15.31 -32.91 -0.86
N SER A 997 -15.54 -31.92 -1.70
CA SER A 997 -15.75 -30.52 -1.28
C SER A 997 -17.22 -30.18 -1.47
N THR A 998 -17.70 -29.15 -0.78
CA THR A 998 -19.11 -28.72 -0.86
C THR A 998 -19.20 -27.28 -1.37
N LEU A 999 -20.17 -27.06 -2.26
CA LEU A 999 -20.69 -25.74 -2.63
C LEU A 999 -22.11 -25.62 -2.09
N VAL A 1000 -22.38 -24.60 -1.29
CA VAL A 1000 -23.72 -24.24 -0.82
C VAL A 1000 -24.16 -22.96 -1.50
N GLU A 1001 -25.31 -22.99 -2.19
CA GLU A 1001 -25.88 -21.84 -2.90
C GLU A 1001 -27.31 -21.59 -2.44
N THR A 1002 -27.64 -20.34 -2.13
CA THR A 1002 -29.01 -19.91 -1.85
C THR A 1002 -29.74 -19.56 -3.14
N LEU A 1003 -31.01 -19.95 -3.25
CA LEU A 1003 -31.90 -19.46 -4.32
C LEU A 1003 -32.37 -18.02 -4.04
N GLN A 1004 -32.42 -17.64 -2.76
CA GLN A 1004 -32.93 -16.37 -2.24
C GLN A 1004 -32.48 -16.19 -0.79
N GLY A 1005 -32.26 -14.95 -0.34
CA GLY A 1005 -31.74 -14.68 1.01
C GLY A 1005 -30.26 -15.05 1.16
N VAL A 1006 -29.78 -15.18 2.39
CA VAL A 1006 -28.36 -15.41 2.72
C VAL A 1006 -28.26 -16.37 3.92
N VAL A 1007 -27.18 -17.14 3.99
CA VAL A 1007 -26.90 -18.12 5.06
C VAL A 1007 -25.45 -18.02 5.53
N VAL A 1008 -25.11 -18.75 6.60
CA VAL A 1008 -23.72 -18.99 7.04
C VAL A 1008 -23.45 -20.49 7.02
N CYS A 1009 -22.27 -20.91 6.55
CA CYS A 1009 -21.92 -22.32 6.41
C CYS A 1009 -20.59 -22.70 7.06
N GLU A 1010 -20.59 -23.83 7.78
CA GLU A 1010 -19.41 -24.49 8.39
C GLU A 1010 -19.38 -25.98 8.00
N ARG A 1011 -18.24 -26.65 8.22
CA ARG A 1011 -18.12 -28.10 8.02
C ARG A 1011 -17.32 -28.79 9.12
N ALA A 1012 -18.02 -29.54 9.96
CA ALA A 1012 -17.39 -30.49 10.87
C ALA A 1012 -17.14 -31.85 10.22
N MET A 1013 -16.01 -32.46 10.58
CA MET A 1013 -15.65 -33.84 10.25
C MET A 1013 -15.29 -34.63 11.49
N TYR A 1014 -15.70 -35.91 11.49
CA TYR A 1014 -15.38 -36.84 12.55
C TYR A 1014 -14.86 -38.15 11.94
N GLY A 1015 -13.84 -38.76 12.55
CA GLY A 1015 -13.32 -40.03 12.05
C GLY A 1015 -12.82 -40.96 13.14
N GLY A 1016 -12.50 -42.20 12.73
CA GLY A 1016 -12.05 -43.25 13.64
C GLY A 1016 -13.11 -43.67 14.67
N ASN A 1017 -14.40 -43.64 14.31
CA ASN A 1017 -15.53 -43.72 15.26
C ASN A 1017 -15.55 -42.54 16.25
N ARG A 1018 -15.34 -41.31 15.74
CA ARG A 1018 -15.31 -40.06 16.51
C ARG A 1018 -14.23 -40.05 17.59
N THR A 1019 -13.07 -40.61 17.29
CA THR A 1019 -11.88 -40.48 18.17
C THR A 1019 -11.11 -39.19 17.91
N TRP A 1020 -11.32 -38.57 16.76
CA TRP A 1020 -10.81 -37.25 16.38
C TRP A 1020 -11.90 -36.52 15.58
N ALA A 1021 -11.76 -35.20 15.52
CA ALA A 1021 -12.61 -34.32 14.74
C ALA A 1021 -11.77 -33.14 14.21
N HIS A 1022 -12.30 -32.43 13.23
CA HIS A 1022 -11.83 -31.12 12.79
C HIS A 1022 -12.99 -30.36 12.14
N ASP A 1023 -12.82 -29.07 11.91
CA ASP A 1023 -13.83 -28.18 11.36
C ASP A 1023 -13.15 -27.05 10.58
N SER A 1024 -13.91 -26.37 9.72
CA SER A 1024 -13.54 -25.08 9.17
C SER A 1024 -14.78 -24.29 8.81
N ILE A 1025 -14.70 -22.97 9.01
CA ILE A 1025 -15.60 -22.01 8.39
C ILE A 1025 -15.53 -22.14 6.87
N GLY A 1026 -16.70 -22.03 6.24
CA GLY A 1026 -16.75 -21.98 4.79
C GLY A 1026 -16.16 -20.70 4.26
N TYR A 1027 -15.49 -20.79 3.12
CA TYR A 1027 -15.10 -19.62 2.38
C TYR A 1027 -16.31 -19.03 1.69
N VAL A 1028 -16.64 -17.81 2.07
CA VAL A 1028 -17.45 -16.96 1.22
C VAL A 1028 -16.54 -16.53 0.09
N PRO A 1029 -16.83 -16.87 -1.17
CA PRO A 1029 -16.25 -16.06 -2.20
C PRO A 1029 -16.73 -14.64 -1.91
N TYR A 1030 -15.80 -13.72 -1.80
CA TYR A 1030 -16.00 -12.49 -2.55
C TYR A 1030 -16.36 -13.02 -3.95
N ALA A 1031 -17.67 -13.18 -4.24
CA ALA A 1031 -18.26 -13.93 -5.37
C ALA A 1031 -17.26 -14.00 -6.53
N TRP A 1032 -17.04 -15.12 -7.19
CA TRP A 1032 -15.96 -15.22 -8.20
C TRP A 1032 -16.20 -14.42 -9.47
#